data_AF-F8NEH9-F1
#
_entry.id   AF-F8NEH9-F1
#
_cell.length_a   1.000
_cell.length_b   1.000
_cell.length_c   1.000
_cell.angle_alpha   90.00
_cell.angle_beta   90.00
_cell.angle_gamma   90.00
#
_symmetry.space_group_name_H-M   'P 1'
#
loop_
_entity.id
_entity.type
_entity.pdbx_description
1 polymer ?
#
loop_
_entity_poly.entity_id
_entity_poly.type
_entity_poly.pdbx_seq_one_letter_code
_entity_poly.pdbx_strand_id
1 'polypeptide(L)'
;MAALAETWFIRFCHVSPPFSNHRDFYKVIDRTPLGDVAWESFLVKYTGERPNTNVPPWMTDDFEVWFRDPHKVVRNMLSNPDYNGEIDLTPFREYDASTNKCQWEHFMSGDWSWQQAVRIPSFSMSLTEHKQHKISNDPEMHGSTFIPVILGSDKTMVSVATGNNEYYPLYVSIGNMHNNVRRAHHDAVAVIGFLAILKTSREYAGDDNFRTFRRRLFHTSLSTILQTLKPAMTKPKTIHFGDGHFRRVIYGLGPYIADYEEQVVLACIVRNWCPKCLALCTDLNKASLYRCREHTDMLTKELDSATLWDEYGIIGNLVPFTNDFPRADIHTLLSPNLLPQIIKGTFKDHLVDWVEQYLKITHGAKRAAEIMGDIDRRIAAVASFLNIWRFPQGRGFKQWTGDNSKALMEVCICLGHHITLLIMFYTAIEGYVAPNIVRTFCAFLEFRYLVCRNVITEDTLDKIQGALNRFHHYRKIFETTGVVFTFSLPRQYSMTHYQFLIRLFGTPNGLCLSITEAKHIKAVKQPWRWSSKNAPLRQMLLSNQRLDKLAASRMDFTERRMLHGTCLSEAKHARTVPALAEEIGVLHLRHLVRWFLFVQLYPNDPRNPEDVPAALCPRHEGKVYVFNSAAATFYAPSNPSGIGGMRREHIRACPLWRYTYKRNDCVFISTNPDLEGMQGLYIARVLCFFSFKYQQVHYPCAVIHWFDKIGNAADEDTGMWMVCPGHCKDGLRNLAVIHVNTIYRAAHLIPIYGTDCIPDSLKYYHSYDAFRAFYVNKYADHHAFEIAF
;
A
#
# COMPACT_ATOMS: atom_id res chain seq x y z
N MET A 1 6.93 23.56 3.12
CA MET A 1 7.02 25.03 3.25
C MET A 1 7.44 25.41 4.67
N ALA A 2 6.68 25.09 5.73
CA ALA A 2 7.11 25.33 7.13
C ALA A 2 8.40 24.57 7.54
N ALA A 3 8.57 23.31 7.14
CA ALA A 3 9.78 22.54 7.47
C ALA A 3 11.06 23.01 6.75
N LEU A 4 10.93 23.62 5.55
CA LEU A 4 12.04 24.26 4.84
C LEU A 4 12.38 25.63 5.45
N ALA A 5 11.36 26.33 5.97
CA ALA A 5 11.57 27.52 6.78
C ALA A 5 12.28 27.15 8.11
N GLU A 6 11.93 26.04 8.77
CA GLU A 6 12.60 25.59 10.00
C GLU A 6 14.05 25.15 9.79
N THR A 7 14.37 24.42 8.71
CA THR A 7 15.77 24.04 8.42
C THR A 7 16.65 25.26 8.11
N TRP A 8 16.07 26.34 7.58
CA TRP A 8 16.78 27.58 7.29
C TRP A 8 16.79 28.59 8.46
N PHE A 9 15.77 28.60 9.32
CA PHE A 9 15.70 29.50 10.48
C PHE A 9 16.68 29.11 11.59
N ILE A 10 17.03 27.82 11.70
CA ILE A 10 17.80 27.30 12.85
C ILE A 10 19.31 27.63 12.77
N ARG A 11 19.83 28.16 11.66
CA ARG A 11 21.27 28.45 11.52
C ARG A 11 21.70 29.91 11.63
N PHE A 12 20.76 30.86 11.73
CA PHE A 12 21.13 32.29 11.76
C PHE A 12 20.23 33.10 12.70
N CYS A 13 20.55 33.09 14.00
CA CYS A 13 19.91 33.98 14.96
C CYS A 13 20.37 35.45 14.88
N HIS A 14 21.15 35.87 13.86
CA HIS A 14 21.67 37.24 13.74
C HIS A 14 21.78 37.82 12.32
N VAL A 15 21.02 37.34 11.32
CA VAL A 15 21.06 37.90 9.93
C VAL A 15 19.66 38.22 9.42
N SER A 16 19.55 39.29 8.62
CA SER A 16 18.34 39.71 7.90
C SER A 16 17.66 38.54 7.18
N PRO A 17 16.32 38.54 7.05
CA PRO A 17 15.60 37.44 6.39
C PRO A 17 16.12 37.27 4.94
N PRO A 18 16.35 36.02 4.49
CA PRO A 18 16.99 35.74 3.20
C PRO A 18 16.17 36.14 1.97
N PHE A 19 14.89 36.47 2.15
CA PHE A 19 13.99 36.93 1.09
C PHE A 19 13.24 38.17 1.54
N SER A 20 13.12 39.15 0.65
CA SER A 20 12.42 40.41 0.94
C SER A 20 10.90 40.24 1.09
N ASN A 21 10.31 39.27 0.39
CA ASN A 21 8.90 38.88 0.48
C ASN A 21 8.65 37.55 -0.26
N HIS A 22 7.40 37.06 -0.24
CA HIS A 22 7.02 35.82 -0.93
C HIS A 22 7.20 35.87 -2.46
N ARG A 23 7.10 37.05 -3.11
CA ARG A 23 7.30 37.17 -4.57
C ARG A 23 8.77 37.00 -4.92
N ASP A 24 9.66 37.56 -4.10
CA ASP A 24 11.11 37.39 -4.22
C ASP A 24 11.50 35.91 -4.06
N PHE A 25 10.97 35.25 -3.04
CA PHE A 25 11.10 33.81 -2.86
C PHE A 25 10.63 33.00 -4.09
N TYR A 26 9.45 33.30 -4.62
CA TYR A 26 8.96 32.62 -5.83
C TYR A 26 9.81 32.91 -7.07
N LYS A 27 10.31 34.13 -7.25
CA LYS A 27 11.22 34.47 -8.36
C LYS A 27 12.52 33.67 -8.29
N VAL A 28 13.07 33.46 -7.09
CA VAL A 28 14.27 32.63 -6.91
C VAL A 28 14.00 31.18 -7.30
N ILE A 29 12.87 30.61 -6.87
CA ILE A 29 12.46 29.26 -7.28
C ILE A 29 12.25 29.20 -8.80
N ASP A 30 11.52 30.14 -9.38
CA ASP A 30 11.17 30.16 -10.80
C ASP A 30 12.43 30.27 -11.68
N ARG A 31 13.48 30.98 -11.23
CA ARG A 31 14.78 31.09 -11.92
C ARG A 31 15.68 29.86 -11.80
N THR A 32 15.37 28.94 -10.88
CA THR A 32 16.19 27.74 -10.67
C THR A 32 16.08 26.81 -11.89
N PRO A 33 17.20 26.38 -12.48
CA PRO A 33 17.18 25.48 -13.65
C PRO A 33 16.96 24.01 -13.28
N LEU A 34 17.14 23.64 -12.01
CA LEU A 34 17.00 22.27 -11.51
C LEU A 34 15.54 21.82 -11.52
N GLY A 35 15.28 20.63 -12.07
CA GLY A 35 13.95 20.00 -12.05
C GLY A 35 12.89 20.69 -12.92
N ASP A 36 13.26 21.63 -13.78
CA ASP A 36 12.31 22.43 -14.55
C ASP A 36 11.81 21.71 -15.81
N VAL A 37 10.50 21.48 -15.90
CA VAL A 37 9.81 21.09 -17.13
C VAL A 37 8.53 21.91 -17.23
N ALA A 38 8.46 22.75 -18.26
CA ALA A 38 7.32 23.65 -18.49
C ALA A 38 6.04 22.88 -18.84
N TRP A 39 4.90 23.47 -18.48
CA TRP A 39 3.58 23.03 -18.90
C TRP A 39 3.24 23.62 -20.27
N GLU A 40 2.72 22.77 -21.15
CA GLU A 40 2.22 23.07 -22.49
C GLU A 40 0.73 22.70 -22.55
N SER A 41 -0.02 23.27 -23.50
CA SER A 41 -1.43 22.88 -23.72
C SER A 41 -1.77 22.73 -25.19
N PHE A 42 -2.81 21.93 -25.46
CA PHE A 42 -3.45 21.82 -26.77
C PHE A 42 -4.97 21.72 -26.61
N LEU A 43 -5.69 22.05 -27.67
CA LEU A 43 -7.16 21.99 -27.71
C LEU A 43 -7.60 20.77 -28.54
N VAL A 44 -8.65 20.10 -28.09
CA VAL A 44 -9.34 19.04 -28.83
C VAL A 44 -10.79 19.45 -29.08
N LYS A 45 -11.31 19.15 -30.27
CA LYS A 45 -12.67 19.52 -30.70
C LYS A 45 -13.40 18.32 -31.29
N TYR A 46 -14.73 18.33 -31.22
CA TYR A 46 -15.56 17.36 -31.93
C TYR A 46 -15.68 17.71 -33.42
N THR A 47 -15.32 16.75 -34.27
CA THR A 47 -15.31 16.88 -35.74
C THR A 47 -16.32 16.00 -36.46
N GLY A 48 -17.15 15.25 -35.73
CA GLY A 48 -18.19 14.41 -36.33
C GLY A 48 -19.42 15.19 -36.79
N GLU A 49 -20.41 14.46 -37.31
CA GLU A 49 -21.69 15.03 -37.73
C GLU A 49 -22.42 15.68 -36.55
N ARG A 50 -23.06 16.81 -36.83
CA ARG A 50 -23.78 17.64 -35.85
C ARG A 50 -25.26 17.69 -36.22
N PRO A 51 -26.18 17.68 -35.23
CA PRO A 51 -27.59 17.92 -35.48
C PRO A 51 -27.83 19.27 -36.18
N ASN A 52 -28.83 19.34 -37.05
CA ASN A 52 -29.18 20.58 -37.76
C ASN A 52 -29.82 21.63 -36.83
N THR A 53 -30.39 21.21 -35.69
CA THR A 53 -30.98 22.08 -34.66
C THR A 53 -30.58 21.58 -33.27
N ASN A 54 -30.49 22.49 -32.29
CA ASN A 54 -30.13 22.19 -30.90
C ASN A 54 -28.81 21.42 -30.73
N VAL A 55 -27.73 21.90 -31.36
CA VAL A 55 -26.40 21.28 -31.24
C VAL A 55 -25.97 21.26 -29.76
N PRO A 56 -25.66 20.08 -29.19
CA PRO A 56 -25.20 19.99 -27.81
C PRO A 56 -23.89 20.78 -27.60
N PRO A 57 -23.71 21.47 -26.45
CA PRO A 57 -22.51 22.27 -26.19
C PRO A 57 -21.20 21.50 -26.35
N TRP A 58 -21.19 20.22 -25.96
CA TRP A 58 -20.01 19.38 -26.06
C TRP A 58 -19.52 19.12 -27.51
N MET A 59 -20.37 19.33 -28.53
CA MET A 59 -20.01 19.25 -29.94
C MET A 59 -19.40 20.54 -30.49
N THR A 60 -19.54 21.66 -29.77
CA THR A 60 -19.02 22.99 -30.14
C THR A 60 -17.87 23.47 -29.26
N ASP A 61 -17.80 22.97 -28.03
CA ASP A 61 -16.81 23.39 -27.03
C ASP A 61 -15.39 22.93 -27.37
N ASP A 62 -14.43 23.73 -26.91
CA ASP A 62 -12.99 23.43 -26.99
C ASP A 62 -12.52 22.78 -25.68
N PHE A 63 -11.93 21.59 -25.78
CA PHE A 63 -11.42 20.86 -24.62
C PHE A 63 -9.91 21.04 -24.50
N GLU A 64 -9.50 21.88 -23.54
CA GLU A 64 -8.08 22.11 -23.26
C GLU A 64 -7.46 20.98 -22.43
N VAL A 65 -6.31 20.48 -22.90
CA VAL A 65 -5.49 19.49 -22.21
C VAL A 65 -4.14 20.12 -21.90
N TRP A 66 -3.72 20.05 -20.63
CA TRP A 66 -2.41 20.53 -20.17
C TRP A 66 -1.47 19.35 -19.97
N PHE A 67 -0.22 19.46 -20.42
CA PHE A 67 0.76 18.41 -20.28
C PHE A 67 2.19 18.94 -20.12
N ARG A 68 3.10 18.07 -19.70
CA ARG A 68 4.55 18.29 -19.71
C ARG A 68 5.14 17.25 -20.64
N ASP A 69 6.12 17.64 -21.45
CA ASP A 69 6.81 16.72 -22.37
C ASP A 69 7.33 15.48 -21.62
N PRO A 70 6.74 14.28 -21.82
CA PRO A 70 7.11 13.08 -21.08
C PRO A 70 8.56 12.69 -21.26
N HIS A 71 9.16 12.97 -22.43
CA HIS A 71 10.55 12.66 -22.71
C HIS A 71 11.50 13.52 -21.85
N LYS A 72 11.19 14.80 -21.62
CA LYS A 72 11.97 15.67 -20.71
C LYS A 72 11.82 15.25 -19.26
N VAL A 73 10.59 14.91 -18.83
CA VAL A 73 10.33 14.44 -17.46
C VAL A 73 11.08 13.15 -17.16
N VAL A 74 11.02 12.16 -18.06
CA VAL A 74 11.74 10.90 -17.90
C VAL A 74 13.25 11.10 -17.93
N ARG A 75 13.77 12.01 -18.76
CA ARG A 75 15.20 12.37 -18.73
C ARG A 75 15.62 12.91 -17.35
N ASN A 76 14.84 13.81 -16.76
CA ASN A 76 15.13 14.35 -15.43
C ASN A 76 15.11 13.24 -14.36
N MET A 77 14.20 12.27 -14.48
CA MET A 77 14.19 11.09 -13.59
C MET A 77 15.45 10.25 -13.74
N LEU A 78 15.90 9.96 -14.97
CA LEU A 78 17.11 9.14 -15.19
C LEU A 78 18.39 9.84 -14.71
N SER A 79 18.44 11.17 -14.81
CA SER A 79 19.55 11.99 -14.32
C SER A 79 19.57 12.20 -12.80
N ASN A 80 18.64 11.60 -12.06
CA ASN A 80 18.51 11.77 -10.62
C ASN A 80 19.55 10.91 -9.84
N PRO A 81 20.45 11.50 -9.04
CA PRO A 81 21.46 10.77 -8.28
C PRO A 81 20.90 9.95 -7.10
N ASP A 82 19.70 10.26 -6.59
CA ASP A 82 19.05 9.48 -5.51
C ASP A 82 18.75 8.03 -5.94
N TYR A 83 18.75 7.75 -7.25
CA TYR A 83 18.49 6.41 -7.80
C TYR A 83 19.77 5.60 -8.05
N ASN A 84 20.95 6.14 -7.71
CA ASN A 84 22.19 5.42 -7.87
C ASN A 84 22.21 4.17 -6.97
N GLY A 85 22.40 2.99 -7.58
CA GLY A 85 22.29 1.70 -6.91
C GLY A 85 20.84 1.20 -6.69
N GLU A 86 19.84 1.96 -7.12
CA GLU A 86 18.40 1.64 -6.96
C GLU A 86 17.66 1.59 -8.32
N ILE A 87 18.41 1.34 -9.39
CA ILE A 87 17.92 1.27 -10.76
C ILE A 87 18.50 0.07 -11.52
N ASP A 88 17.62 -0.74 -12.10
CA ASP A 88 17.97 -1.88 -12.92
C ASP A 88 18.14 -1.46 -14.39
N LEU A 89 19.37 -1.52 -14.91
CA LEU A 89 19.68 -1.12 -16.28
C LEU A 89 19.34 -2.19 -17.32
N THR A 90 19.18 -3.44 -16.88
CA THR A 90 18.89 -4.58 -17.74
C THR A 90 17.83 -5.45 -17.10
N PRO A 91 16.90 -6.04 -17.87
CA PRO A 91 16.05 -7.10 -17.37
C PRO A 91 16.89 -8.24 -16.82
N PHE A 92 16.43 -8.84 -15.74
CA PHE A 92 17.12 -9.95 -15.10
C PHE A 92 16.12 -11.01 -14.64
N ARG A 93 16.65 -12.18 -14.32
CA ARG A 93 15.91 -13.24 -13.64
C ARG A 93 16.68 -13.59 -12.39
N GLU A 94 15.98 -13.52 -11.28
CA GLU A 94 16.56 -13.78 -9.97
C GLU A 94 16.19 -15.18 -9.54
N TYR A 95 17.19 -15.91 -9.05
CA TYR A 95 17.04 -17.27 -8.55
C TYR A 95 17.63 -17.34 -7.16
N ASP A 96 16.88 -17.96 -6.26
CA ASP A 96 17.37 -18.25 -4.91
C ASP A 96 18.58 -19.18 -4.98
N ALA A 97 19.70 -18.79 -4.38
CA ALA A 97 20.94 -19.56 -4.47
C ALA A 97 20.84 -20.96 -3.83
N SER A 98 19.95 -21.15 -2.85
CA SER A 98 19.81 -22.41 -2.13
C SER A 98 18.80 -23.37 -2.77
N THR A 99 17.71 -22.83 -3.31
CA THR A 99 16.59 -23.62 -3.85
C THR A 99 16.53 -23.62 -5.37
N ASN A 100 17.30 -22.74 -6.04
CA ASN A 100 17.26 -22.51 -7.48
C ASN A 100 15.86 -22.15 -8.03
N LYS A 101 14.98 -21.64 -7.17
CA LYS A 101 13.62 -21.21 -7.52
C LYS A 101 13.62 -19.76 -7.97
N CYS A 102 12.80 -19.45 -8.97
CA CYS A 102 12.65 -18.11 -9.49
C CYS A 102 12.01 -17.17 -8.45
N GLN A 103 12.51 -15.94 -8.39
CA GLN A 103 12.04 -14.87 -7.52
C GLN A 103 11.61 -13.65 -8.34
N TRP A 104 10.53 -13.02 -7.91
CA TRP A 104 10.01 -11.79 -8.48
C TRP A 104 9.98 -10.70 -7.41
N GLU A 105 10.64 -9.58 -7.67
CA GLU A 105 10.66 -8.41 -6.79
C GLU A 105 10.34 -7.16 -7.61
N HIS A 106 11.34 -6.63 -8.32
CA HIS A 106 11.26 -5.41 -9.10
C HIS A 106 10.62 -5.61 -10.47
N PHE A 107 10.24 -4.51 -11.13
CA PHE A 107 9.61 -4.59 -12.44
C PHE A 107 10.52 -5.25 -13.50
N MET A 108 11.82 -4.97 -13.44
CA MET A 108 12.81 -5.52 -14.37
C MET A 108 13.13 -7.00 -14.12
N SER A 109 12.67 -7.57 -13.00
CA SER A 109 12.68 -9.01 -12.76
C SER A 109 11.50 -9.75 -13.42
N GLY A 110 10.51 -8.99 -13.95
CA GLY A 110 9.33 -9.53 -14.60
C GLY A 110 9.60 -9.96 -16.05
N ASP A 111 8.92 -11.04 -16.47
CA ASP A 111 9.09 -11.65 -17.80
C ASP A 111 8.78 -10.69 -18.95
N TRP A 112 7.91 -9.69 -18.76
CA TRP A 112 7.57 -8.74 -19.82
C TRP A 112 8.78 -7.93 -20.25
N SER A 113 9.55 -7.39 -19.29
CA SER A 113 10.74 -6.57 -19.60
C SER A 113 11.79 -7.39 -20.36
N TRP A 114 11.96 -8.67 -19.97
CA TRP A 114 12.81 -9.63 -20.65
C TRP A 114 12.32 -9.96 -22.06
N GLN A 115 11.01 -10.13 -22.25
CA GLN A 115 10.40 -10.41 -23.56
C GLN A 115 10.56 -9.24 -24.53
N GLN A 116 10.54 -7.99 -24.03
CA GLN A 116 10.80 -6.80 -24.84
C GLN A 116 12.28 -6.69 -25.25
N ALA A 117 13.20 -7.02 -24.34
CA ALA A 117 14.62 -6.80 -24.53
C ALA A 117 15.40 -7.95 -25.19
N VAL A 118 15.19 -9.22 -24.80
CA VAL A 118 16.16 -10.31 -25.02
C VAL A 118 15.62 -11.51 -25.81
N ARG A 119 14.33 -11.86 -25.73
CA ARG A 119 13.94 -13.28 -25.91
C ARG A 119 14.31 -13.93 -27.27
N ILE A 120 15.19 -14.94 -27.14
CA ILE A 120 15.64 -16.00 -28.06
C ILE A 120 14.50 -17.01 -28.34
N PRO A 121 14.40 -17.60 -29.56
CA PRO A 121 13.33 -18.51 -29.96
C PRO A 121 13.45 -19.89 -29.30
N SER A 122 12.95 -20.05 -28.09
CA SER A 122 12.66 -21.38 -27.54
C SER A 122 11.51 -21.31 -26.54
N PHE A 123 10.58 -22.26 -26.66
CA PHE A 123 9.32 -22.43 -25.93
C PHE A 123 8.07 -21.67 -26.45
N SER A 124 7.49 -22.29 -27.47
CA SER A 124 6.10 -22.27 -27.92
C SER A 124 5.06 -21.63 -26.98
N MET A 125 4.48 -20.52 -27.43
CA MET A 125 3.03 -20.35 -27.47
C MET A 125 2.68 -19.36 -28.58
N SER A 126 1.92 -19.85 -29.57
CA SER A 126 1.41 -19.16 -30.76
C SER A 126 2.43 -18.79 -31.85
N LEU A 127 2.37 -19.56 -32.94
CA LEU A 127 2.99 -19.35 -34.24
C LEU A 127 2.17 -18.29 -35.00
N THR A 128 2.64 -17.05 -35.06
CA THR A 128 2.81 -16.20 -36.26
C THR A 128 2.99 -14.73 -35.82
N GLU A 129 4.11 -14.13 -36.26
CA GLU A 129 4.40 -12.68 -36.24
C GLU A 129 4.50 -11.93 -34.90
N HIS A 130 5.60 -12.15 -34.19
CA HIS A 130 6.24 -11.11 -33.34
C HIS A 130 7.77 -11.11 -33.50
N LYS A 131 8.29 -11.70 -34.58
CA LYS A 131 9.73 -11.80 -34.83
C LYS A 131 10.38 -10.46 -35.23
N GLN A 132 9.60 -9.45 -35.63
CA GLN A 132 10.13 -8.28 -36.38
C GLN A 132 10.31 -6.96 -35.61
N HIS A 133 9.93 -6.87 -34.32
CA HIS A 133 9.97 -5.59 -33.59
C HIS A 133 10.70 -5.60 -32.23
N LYS A 134 11.36 -6.71 -31.86
CA LYS A 134 12.05 -6.85 -30.55
C LYS A 134 13.45 -6.23 -30.55
N ILE A 135 13.85 -5.63 -29.43
CA ILE A 135 15.04 -4.78 -29.32
C ILE A 135 16.32 -5.54 -29.70
N SER A 136 16.48 -6.78 -29.24
CA SER A 136 17.64 -7.61 -29.57
C SER A 136 17.77 -8.00 -31.04
N ASN A 137 16.69 -7.93 -31.82
CA ASN A 137 16.70 -8.37 -33.22
C ASN A 137 17.17 -7.28 -34.17
N ASP A 138 17.20 -6.02 -33.71
CA ASP A 138 17.68 -4.88 -34.48
C ASP A 138 19.14 -4.58 -34.11
N PRO A 139 20.09 -4.75 -35.04
CA PRO A 139 21.50 -4.43 -34.80
C PRO A 139 21.73 -2.98 -34.36
N GLU A 140 20.90 -2.03 -34.80
CA GLU A 140 21.03 -0.63 -34.36
C GLU A 140 20.72 -0.46 -32.88
N MET A 141 19.93 -1.36 -32.29
CA MET A 141 19.48 -1.27 -30.89
C MET A 141 20.39 -2.06 -29.92
N HIS A 142 21.37 -2.82 -30.42
CA HIS A 142 22.29 -3.60 -29.59
C HIS A 142 23.04 -2.73 -28.58
N GLY A 143 23.15 -3.22 -27.35
CA GLY A 143 23.78 -2.51 -26.23
C GLY A 143 22.97 -1.32 -25.68
N SER A 144 21.71 -1.16 -26.08
CA SER A 144 20.83 -0.11 -25.53
C SER A 144 20.13 -0.57 -24.26
N THR A 145 20.03 0.33 -23.28
CA THR A 145 19.22 0.18 -22.07
C THR A 145 17.74 0.40 -22.42
N PHE A 146 16.89 -0.57 -22.09
CA PHE A 146 15.44 -0.46 -22.26
C PHE A 146 14.82 0.30 -21.09
N ILE A 147 14.08 1.38 -21.39
CA ILE A 147 13.36 2.21 -20.43
C ILE A 147 11.84 2.07 -20.63
N PRO A 148 11.19 1.16 -19.87
CA PRO A 148 9.73 1.05 -19.85
C PRO A 148 9.08 2.23 -19.12
N VAL A 149 8.18 2.92 -19.82
CA VAL A 149 7.41 4.07 -19.31
C VAL A 149 6.10 3.56 -18.73
N ILE A 150 5.98 3.57 -17.40
CA ILE A 150 4.75 3.21 -16.68
C ILE A 150 3.85 4.44 -16.62
N LEU A 151 2.58 4.26 -16.96
CA LEU A 151 1.57 5.31 -16.92
C LEU A 151 0.54 4.99 -15.84
N GLY A 152 -0.10 6.04 -15.32
CA GLY A 152 -1.28 5.86 -14.50
C GLY A 152 -2.12 7.12 -14.50
N SER A 153 -3.43 6.97 -14.48
CA SER A 153 -4.36 8.07 -14.34
C SER A 153 -5.45 7.66 -13.36
N ASP A 154 -6.11 8.65 -12.79
CA ASP A 154 -7.33 8.45 -12.02
C ASP A 154 -8.01 9.80 -11.86
N LYS A 155 -9.34 9.81 -11.89
CA LYS A 155 -10.12 11.04 -11.69
C LYS A 155 -10.24 11.30 -10.21
N THR A 156 -9.81 12.48 -9.76
CA THR A 156 -9.92 12.87 -8.36
C THR A 156 -10.83 14.08 -8.19
N MET A 157 -11.74 13.99 -7.23
CA MET A 157 -12.51 15.13 -6.74
C MET A 157 -11.71 15.93 -5.72
N VAL A 158 -11.80 17.26 -5.77
CA VAL A 158 -11.12 18.17 -4.82
C VAL A 158 -12.09 18.92 -3.89
N SER A 159 -13.35 19.10 -4.27
CA SER A 159 -14.42 19.62 -3.39
C SER A 159 -15.78 18.97 -3.70
N VAL A 160 -16.51 18.57 -2.64
CA VAL A 160 -17.87 18.01 -2.73
C VAL A 160 -18.93 19.06 -2.39
N ALA A 161 -18.66 19.98 -1.45
CA ALA A 161 -19.64 20.95 -0.96
C ALA A 161 -19.78 22.21 -1.84
N THR A 162 -18.74 22.57 -2.62
CA THR A 162 -18.66 23.82 -3.38
C THR A 162 -18.36 23.54 -4.86
N GLY A 163 -19.29 22.88 -5.55
CA GLY A 163 -19.33 22.85 -7.02
C GLY A 163 -18.79 21.61 -7.74
N ASN A 164 -18.53 20.49 -7.05
CA ASN A 164 -18.02 19.24 -7.66
C ASN A 164 -16.85 19.47 -8.64
N ASN A 165 -15.77 20.06 -8.12
CA ASN A 165 -14.55 20.27 -8.90
C ASN A 165 -13.76 18.96 -8.96
N GLU A 166 -13.46 18.52 -10.18
CA GLU A 166 -12.76 17.29 -10.50
C GLU A 166 -11.59 17.58 -11.42
N TYR A 167 -10.52 16.81 -11.27
CA TYR A 167 -9.35 16.85 -12.13
C TYR A 167 -8.94 15.45 -12.53
N TYR A 168 -8.40 15.32 -13.74
CA TYR A 168 -7.98 14.04 -14.29
C TYR A 168 -6.48 14.04 -14.59
N PRO A 169 -5.62 13.94 -13.57
CA PRO A 169 -4.19 13.93 -13.78
C PRO A 169 -3.71 12.63 -14.43
N LEU A 170 -2.67 12.76 -15.24
CA LEU A 170 -1.89 11.67 -15.82
C LEU A 170 -0.51 11.67 -15.17
N TYR A 171 -0.03 10.50 -14.77
CA TYR A 171 1.25 10.29 -14.12
C TYR A 171 2.17 9.41 -14.97
N VAL A 172 3.47 9.62 -14.79
CA VAL A 172 4.54 8.82 -15.40
C VAL A 172 5.50 8.32 -14.33
N SER A 173 6.02 7.11 -14.54
CA SER A 173 7.14 6.51 -13.81
C SER A 173 7.97 5.67 -14.79
N ILE A 174 9.18 5.25 -14.38
CA ILE A 174 10.01 4.31 -15.15
C ILE A 174 10.07 2.96 -14.45
N GLY A 175 10.02 1.87 -15.24
CA GLY A 175 10.07 0.52 -14.70
C GLY A 175 11.43 0.13 -14.13
N ASN A 176 12.51 0.78 -14.55
CA ASN A 176 13.87 0.48 -14.07
C ASN A 176 14.07 0.77 -12.58
N MET A 177 13.29 1.68 -11.98
CA MET A 177 13.42 1.98 -10.56
C MET A 177 12.96 0.80 -9.70
N HIS A 178 13.71 0.52 -8.64
CA HIS A 178 13.31 -0.44 -7.62
C HIS A 178 11.99 -0.03 -6.95
N ASN A 179 11.28 -1.02 -6.41
CA ASN A 179 9.94 -0.80 -5.84
C ASN A 179 9.96 0.05 -4.57
N ASN A 180 11.00 -0.06 -3.73
CA ASN A 180 11.23 0.78 -2.55
C ASN A 180 11.25 2.27 -2.93
N VAL A 181 12.00 2.65 -3.97
CA VAL A 181 12.12 4.03 -4.47
C VAL A 181 10.77 4.52 -5.01
N ARG A 182 10.08 3.71 -5.81
CA ARG A 182 8.76 4.05 -6.36
C ARG A 182 7.71 4.25 -5.26
N ARG A 183 7.73 3.42 -4.22
CA ARG A 183 6.81 3.49 -3.06
C ARG A 183 7.12 4.64 -2.11
N ALA A 184 8.39 4.99 -1.92
CA ALA A 184 8.79 6.06 -1.01
C ALA A 184 8.58 7.47 -1.61
N HIS A 185 8.12 7.57 -2.87
CA HIS A 185 7.76 8.81 -3.54
C HIS A 185 8.89 9.85 -3.66
N HIS A 186 10.15 9.40 -3.78
CA HIS A 186 11.33 10.22 -4.05
C HIS A 186 11.35 10.72 -5.51
N ASP A 187 10.26 11.37 -5.94
CA ASP A 187 10.01 11.84 -7.31
C ASP A 187 10.06 10.78 -8.43
N ALA A 188 10.04 9.51 -8.03
CA ALA A 188 9.91 8.34 -8.90
C ALA A 188 8.57 8.29 -9.66
N VAL A 189 7.61 9.13 -9.28
CA VAL A 189 6.34 9.34 -10.00
C VAL A 189 6.12 10.84 -10.17
N ALA A 190 5.92 11.28 -11.41
CA ALA A 190 5.66 12.68 -11.75
C ALA A 190 4.32 12.82 -12.46
N VAL A 191 3.64 13.96 -12.23
CA VAL A 191 2.43 14.32 -12.97
C VAL A 191 2.81 14.87 -14.35
N ILE A 192 2.35 14.29 -15.44
CA ILE A 192 2.68 14.74 -16.80
C ILE A 192 1.50 15.35 -17.54
N GLY A 193 0.28 15.25 -17.02
CA GLY A 193 -0.88 15.82 -17.69
C GLY A 193 -2.06 16.08 -16.76
N PHE A 194 -2.96 16.94 -17.22
CA PHE A 194 -4.32 17.11 -16.73
C PHE A 194 -5.24 16.96 -17.94
N LEU A 195 -5.88 15.80 -18.04
CA LEU A 195 -6.79 15.46 -19.13
C LEU A 195 -8.10 16.23 -19.00
N ALA A 196 -8.69 16.55 -20.14
CA ALA A 196 -9.99 17.20 -20.19
C ALA A 196 -11.10 16.26 -19.66
N ILE A 197 -12.02 16.82 -18.88
CA ILE A 197 -13.21 16.13 -18.38
C ILE A 197 -14.43 16.73 -19.06
N LEU A 198 -15.07 15.97 -19.96
CA LEU A 198 -16.33 16.42 -20.54
C LEU A 198 -17.42 16.37 -19.48
N LYS A 199 -18.13 17.49 -19.36
CA LYS A 199 -19.39 17.59 -18.62
C LYS A 199 -20.49 17.82 -19.64
N THR A 200 -21.61 17.15 -19.46
CA THR A 200 -22.81 17.33 -20.31
C THR A 200 -24.05 17.35 -19.43
N SER A 201 -25.17 17.84 -19.97
CA SER A 201 -26.46 17.80 -19.27
C SER A 201 -26.93 16.35 -19.12
N ARG A 202 -27.85 16.11 -18.18
CA ARG A 202 -28.41 14.75 -17.96
C ARG A 202 -29.09 14.18 -19.22
N GLU A 203 -29.63 15.04 -20.07
CA GLU A 203 -30.28 14.70 -21.34
C GLU A 203 -29.34 13.96 -22.29
N TYR A 204 -28.10 14.44 -22.45
CA TYR A 204 -27.12 13.85 -23.38
C TYR A 204 -26.15 12.86 -22.72
N ALA A 205 -26.27 12.61 -21.41
CA ALA A 205 -25.34 11.72 -20.71
C ALA A 205 -25.44 10.25 -21.18
N GLY A 206 -26.61 9.85 -21.67
CA GLY A 206 -26.87 8.52 -22.24
C GLY A 206 -26.60 8.39 -23.74
N ASP A 207 -26.31 9.50 -24.45
CA ASP A 207 -26.09 9.50 -25.89
C ASP A 207 -24.82 8.73 -26.27
N ASP A 208 -24.94 7.79 -27.21
CA ASP A 208 -23.84 6.94 -27.66
C ASP A 208 -22.76 7.74 -28.40
N ASN A 209 -23.12 8.82 -29.09
CA ASN A 209 -22.16 9.73 -29.72
C ASN A 209 -21.32 10.45 -28.66
N PHE A 210 -21.95 10.93 -27.60
CA PHE A 210 -21.25 11.54 -26.46
C PHE A 210 -20.32 10.54 -25.76
N ARG A 211 -20.80 9.32 -25.49
CA ARG A 211 -20.00 8.26 -24.84
C ARG A 211 -18.80 7.87 -25.70
N THR A 212 -18.98 7.76 -27.02
CA THR A 212 -17.91 7.47 -27.97
C THR A 212 -16.90 8.61 -28.03
N PHE A 213 -17.36 9.86 -28.15
CA PHE A 213 -16.48 11.02 -28.18
C PHE A 213 -15.67 11.18 -26.89
N ARG A 214 -16.28 10.96 -25.72
CA ARG A 214 -15.57 10.96 -24.43
C ARG A 214 -14.42 9.94 -24.41
N ARG A 215 -14.61 8.74 -24.95
CA ARG A 215 -13.55 7.72 -25.05
C ARG A 215 -12.49 8.11 -26.08
N ARG A 216 -12.88 8.66 -27.24
CA ARG A 216 -11.95 9.19 -28.25
C ARG A 216 -11.08 10.30 -27.68
N LEU A 217 -11.68 11.28 -26.98
CA LEU A 217 -10.94 12.37 -26.36
C LEU A 217 -9.84 11.85 -25.44
N PHE A 218 -10.15 10.83 -24.64
CA PHE A 218 -9.18 10.20 -23.74
C PHE A 218 -8.00 9.57 -24.52
N HIS A 219 -8.28 8.70 -25.48
CA HIS A 219 -7.24 8.02 -26.28
C HIS A 219 -6.41 9.00 -27.12
N THR A 220 -7.06 9.95 -27.79
CA THR A 220 -6.37 10.99 -28.58
C THR A 220 -5.49 11.87 -27.70
N SER A 221 -5.96 12.24 -26.49
CA SER A 221 -5.14 13.03 -25.56
C SER A 221 -3.88 12.28 -25.14
N LEU A 222 -3.99 10.99 -24.80
CA LEU A 222 -2.83 10.16 -24.44
C LEU A 222 -1.85 10.00 -25.61
N SER A 223 -2.36 9.72 -26.81
CA SER A 223 -1.53 9.61 -28.02
C SER A 223 -0.75 10.90 -28.29
N THR A 224 -1.42 12.05 -28.24
CA THR A 224 -0.77 13.36 -28.44
C THR A 224 0.30 13.66 -27.40
N ILE A 225 0.02 13.42 -26.10
CA ILE A 225 0.98 13.67 -25.01
C ILE A 225 2.23 12.79 -25.17
N LEU A 226 2.05 11.51 -25.52
CA LEU A 226 3.14 10.53 -25.58
C LEU A 226 3.91 10.55 -26.90
N GLN A 227 3.45 11.31 -27.90
CA GLN A 227 4.04 11.36 -29.23
C GLN A 227 5.53 11.74 -29.21
N THR A 228 5.97 12.55 -28.24
CA THR A 228 7.39 12.95 -28.12
C THR A 228 8.33 11.78 -27.80
N LEU A 229 7.82 10.68 -27.23
CA LEU A 229 8.59 9.48 -26.94
C LEU A 229 8.75 8.57 -28.17
N LYS A 230 7.79 8.59 -29.11
CA LYS A 230 7.71 7.66 -30.26
C LYS A 230 9.01 7.56 -31.08
N PRO A 231 9.72 8.65 -31.42
CA PRO A 231 10.99 8.54 -32.16
C PRO A 231 12.08 7.78 -31.38
N ALA A 232 12.08 7.90 -30.05
CA ALA A 232 13.05 7.25 -29.19
C ALA A 232 12.65 5.80 -28.80
N MET A 233 11.52 5.31 -29.33
CA MET A 233 11.13 3.90 -29.24
C MET A 233 11.68 3.08 -30.41
N THR A 234 11.98 3.70 -31.56
CA THR A 234 12.55 2.98 -32.72
C THR A 234 14.02 3.26 -32.91
N LYS A 235 14.55 4.39 -32.42
CA LYS A 235 15.98 4.71 -32.49
C LYS A 235 16.52 5.05 -31.11
N PRO A 236 17.65 4.45 -30.68
CA PRO A 236 18.21 4.73 -29.37
C PRO A 236 18.76 6.15 -29.28
N LYS A 237 18.63 6.77 -28.10
CA LYS A 237 19.18 8.11 -27.79
C LYS A 237 20.18 8.02 -26.65
N THR A 238 21.25 8.81 -26.72
CA THR A 238 22.21 8.92 -25.61
C THR A 238 21.67 9.83 -24.52
N ILE A 239 21.59 9.33 -23.29
CA ILE A 239 21.02 10.02 -22.13
C ILE A 239 22.01 9.95 -20.95
N HIS A 240 22.10 11.03 -20.18
CA HIS A 240 22.89 11.12 -18.95
C HIS A 240 22.10 10.54 -17.76
N PHE A 241 22.76 9.72 -16.95
CA PHE A 241 22.18 9.10 -15.76
C PHE A 241 22.73 9.74 -14.47
N GLY A 242 22.01 9.57 -13.36
CA GLY A 242 22.38 10.13 -12.05
C GLY A 242 23.69 9.59 -11.48
N ASP A 243 24.24 8.51 -12.05
CA ASP A 243 25.54 7.95 -11.71
C ASP A 243 26.71 8.55 -12.51
N GLY A 244 26.46 9.62 -13.26
CA GLY A 244 27.46 10.34 -14.05
C GLY A 244 27.78 9.74 -15.42
N HIS A 245 27.15 8.63 -15.82
CA HIS A 245 27.43 7.95 -17.08
C HIS A 245 26.40 8.26 -18.17
N PHE A 246 26.86 8.30 -19.42
CA PHE A 246 26.00 8.40 -20.60
C PHE A 246 25.69 7.00 -21.15
N ARG A 247 24.42 6.73 -21.43
CA ARG A 247 23.96 5.43 -21.94
C ARG A 247 23.06 5.58 -23.15
N ARG A 248 23.11 4.61 -24.06
CA ARG A 248 22.16 4.48 -25.17
C ARG A 248 20.85 3.94 -24.61
N VAL A 249 19.76 4.65 -24.83
CA VAL A 249 18.44 4.36 -24.27
C VAL A 249 17.43 4.15 -25.37
N ILE A 250 16.61 3.10 -25.24
CA ILE A 250 15.42 2.88 -26.05
C ILE A 250 14.19 2.82 -25.15
N TYR A 251 13.14 3.55 -25.53
CA TYR A 251 11.91 3.63 -24.74
C TYR A 251 10.87 2.60 -25.21
N GLY A 252 9.95 2.26 -24.32
CA GLY A 252 8.72 1.55 -24.66
C GLY A 252 7.62 1.88 -23.67
N LEU A 253 6.36 1.73 -24.09
CA LEU A 253 5.23 1.87 -23.17
C LEU A 253 5.14 0.60 -22.30
N GLY A 254 5.25 0.81 -20.99
CA GLY A 254 5.10 -0.22 -19.98
C GLY A 254 3.66 -0.29 -19.43
N PRO A 255 3.49 -0.90 -18.25
CA PRO A 255 2.17 -1.08 -17.67
C PRO A 255 1.39 0.21 -17.45
N TYR A 256 0.07 0.10 -17.54
CA TYR A 256 -0.87 1.16 -17.21
C TYR A 256 -1.59 0.85 -15.90
N ILE A 257 -1.40 1.72 -14.91
CA ILE A 257 -2.01 1.65 -13.59
C ILE A 257 -3.36 2.38 -13.64
N ALA A 258 -4.45 1.61 -13.63
CA ALA A 258 -5.81 2.11 -13.77
C ALA A 258 -6.79 1.31 -12.92
N ASP A 259 -7.88 1.94 -12.48
CA ASP A 259 -9.00 1.25 -11.84
C ASP A 259 -9.84 0.49 -12.88
N TYR A 260 -10.85 -0.26 -12.44
CA TYR A 260 -11.63 -1.08 -13.37
C TYR A 260 -12.38 -0.25 -14.44
N GLU A 261 -12.98 0.88 -14.06
CA GLU A 261 -13.74 1.70 -15.00
C GLU A 261 -12.82 2.35 -16.04
N GLU A 262 -11.61 2.70 -15.64
CA GLU A 262 -10.59 3.21 -16.56
C GLU A 262 -9.94 2.10 -17.39
N GLN A 263 -9.72 0.89 -16.85
CA GLN A 263 -9.31 -0.29 -17.62
C GLN A 263 -10.31 -0.60 -18.74
N VAL A 264 -11.60 -0.44 -18.49
CA VAL A 264 -12.67 -0.60 -19.50
C VAL A 264 -12.53 0.44 -20.63
N VAL A 265 -12.18 1.69 -20.30
CA VAL A 265 -11.93 2.74 -21.29
C VAL A 265 -10.65 2.47 -22.09
N LEU A 266 -9.57 2.10 -21.40
CA LEU A 266 -8.25 1.80 -21.98
C LEU A 266 -8.31 0.63 -22.96
N ALA A 267 -8.92 -0.49 -22.56
CA ALA A 267 -9.03 -1.68 -23.39
C ALA A 267 -10.16 -1.61 -24.42
N CYS A 268 -10.89 -0.50 -24.51
CA CYS A 268 -12.05 -0.33 -25.41
C CYS A 268 -13.09 -1.46 -25.28
N ILE A 269 -13.36 -1.90 -24.05
CA ILE A 269 -14.35 -2.94 -23.78
C ILE A 269 -15.66 -2.36 -23.23
N VAL A 270 -16.69 -3.21 -23.21
CA VAL A 270 -17.98 -2.97 -22.57
C VAL A 270 -17.85 -3.19 -21.06
N ARG A 271 -18.54 -2.37 -20.28
CA ARG A 271 -18.56 -2.50 -18.82
C ARG A 271 -19.14 -3.88 -18.44
N ASN A 272 -18.59 -4.45 -17.37
CA ASN A 272 -18.86 -5.81 -16.84
C ASN A 272 -18.09 -6.96 -17.51
N TRP A 273 -17.30 -6.68 -18.54
CA TRP A 273 -16.38 -7.65 -19.14
C TRP A 273 -14.99 -7.60 -18.51
N CYS A 274 -14.24 -8.70 -18.60
CA CYS A 274 -12.84 -8.69 -18.21
C CYS A 274 -11.98 -7.98 -19.28
N PRO A 275 -11.18 -6.96 -18.91
CA PRO A 275 -10.32 -6.26 -19.86
C PRO A 275 -9.09 -7.09 -20.29
N LYS A 276 -8.83 -8.21 -19.61
CA LYS A 276 -7.66 -9.06 -19.83
C LYS A 276 -7.93 -10.37 -20.56
N CYS A 277 -9.11 -10.96 -20.40
CA CYS A 277 -9.43 -12.26 -21.01
C CYS A 277 -10.83 -12.29 -21.62
N LEU A 278 -11.09 -13.33 -22.39
CA LEU A 278 -12.34 -13.57 -23.12
C LEU A 278 -13.41 -14.25 -22.25
N ALA A 279 -13.36 -14.09 -20.93
CA ALA A 279 -14.36 -14.66 -20.04
C ALA A 279 -15.69 -13.93 -20.24
N LEU A 280 -16.77 -14.70 -20.34
CA LEU A 280 -18.12 -14.15 -20.53
C LEU A 280 -18.53 -13.35 -19.30
N CYS A 281 -19.17 -12.19 -19.51
CA CYS A 281 -19.62 -11.32 -18.43
C CYS A 281 -20.65 -11.99 -17.50
N THR A 282 -21.32 -13.05 -17.97
CA THR A 282 -22.29 -13.85 -17.21
C THR A 282 -21.65 -15.00 -16.43
N ASP A 283 -20.47 -15.48 -16.83
CA ASP A 283 -19.77 -16.62 -16.21
C ASP A 283 -18.26 -16.36 -16.12
N LEU A 284 -17.89 -15.40 -15.27
CA LEU A 284 -16.48 -15.07 -15.04
C LEU A 284 -15.72 -16.15 -14.26
N ASN A 285 -16.28 -17.32 -13.92
CA ASN A 285 -15.55 -18.33 -13.14
C ASN A 285 -14.78 -19.35 -13.99
N LYS A 286 -14.95 -19.33 -15.32
CA LYS A 286 -14.24 -20.24 -16.23
C LYS A 286 -12.86 -19.71 -16.63
N ALA A 287 -11.93 -20.64 -16.80
CA ALA A 287 -10.65 -20.36 -17.43
C ALA A 287 -10.92 -19.87 -18.86
N SER A 288 -10.28 -18.76 -19.25
CA SER A 288 -10.44 -18.17 -20.56
C SER A 288 -9.10 -17.67 -21.09
N LEU A 289 -9.01 -17.54 -22.41
CA LEU A 289 -7.82 -17.05 -23.09
C LEU A 289 -7.67 -15.53 -22.87
N TYR A 290 -6.43 -15.07 -22.83
CA TYR A 290 -6.12 -13.65 -22.73
C TYR A 290 -6.46 -12.92 -24.04
N ARG A 291 -6.92 -11.68 -23.91
CA ARG A 291 -7.10 -10.76 -25.03
C ARG A 291 -5.73 -10.34 -25.53
N CYS A 292 -5.60 -10.20 -26.85
CA CYS A 292 -4.45 -9.58 -27.49
C CYS A 292 -4.93 -8.69 -28.63
N ARG A 293 -4.09 -7.76 -29.04
CA ARG A 293 -4.38 -6.83 -30.14
C ARG A 293 -4.77 -7.57 -31.42
N GLU A 294 -4.04 -8.61 -31.80
CA GLU A 294 -4.28 -9.33 -33.06
C GLU A 294 -5.69 -9.94 -33.10
N HIS A 295 -6.11 -10.53 -31.99
CA HIS A 295 -7.44 -11.10 -31.87
C HIS A 295 -8.52 -10.03 -31.93
N THR A 296 -8.36 -8.92 -31.21
CA THR A 296 -9.30 -7.79 -31.23
C THR A 296 -9.38 -7.16 -32.63
N ASP A 297 -8.25 -6.96 -33.31
CA ASP A 297 -8.17 -6.38 -34.66
C ASP A 297 -8.81 -7.32 -35.70
N MET A 298 -8.67 -8.65 -35.54
CA MET A 298 -9.32 -9.63 -36.41
C MET A 298 -10.83 -9.63 -36.23
N LEU A 299 -11.32 -9.70 -34.98
CA LEU A 299 -12.76 -9.66 -34.71
C LEU A 299 -13.40 -8.36 -35.22
N THR A 300 -12.72 -7.23 -35.05
CA THR A 300 -13.23 -5.90 -35.47
C THR A 300 -13.34 -5.79 -36.99
N LYS A 301 -12.56 -6.56 -37.75
CA LYS A 301 -12.64 -6.60 -39.23
C LYS A 301 -13.75 -7.52 -39.72
N GLU A 302 -13.98 -8.64 -39.05
CA GLU A 302 -14.86 -9.71 -39.54
C GLU A 302 -16.31 -9.62 -39.01
N LEU A 303 -16.52 -9.00 -37.84
CA LEU A 303 -17.82 -8.97 -37.16
C LEU A 303 -18.44 -7.58 -37.15
N ASP A 304 -19.77 -7.51 -37.14
CA ASP A 304 -20.49 -6.26 -36.96
C ASP A 304 -20.43 -5.75 -35.50
N SER A 305 -20.77 -4.48 -35.31
CA SER A 305 -20.68 -3.81 -34.00
C SER A 305 -21.62 -4.38 -32.94
N ALA A 306 -22.76 -4.98 -33.31
CA ALA A 306 -23.67 -5.59 -32.34
C ALA A 306 -23.09 -6.90 -31.81
N THR A 307 -22.61 -7.78 -32.70
CA THR A 307 -21.95 -9.03 -32.31
C THR A 307 -20.69 -8.77 -31.47
N LEU A 308 -19.86 -7.79 -31.84
CA LEU A 308 -18.69 -7.40 -31.05
C LEU A 308 -19.06 -6.97 -29.63
N TRP A 309 -20.16 -6.23 -29.50
CA TRP A 309 -20.63 -5.72 -28.22
C TRP A 309 -21.20 -6.83 -27.33
N ASP A 310 -22.11 -7.66 -27.87
CA ASP A 310 -22.88 -8.63 -27.11
C ASP A 310 -22.10 -9.92 -26.82
N GLU A 311 -21.31 -10.43 -27.79
CA GLU A 311 -20.63 -11.73 -27.65
C GLU A 311 -19.18 -11.61 -27.17
N TYR A 312 -18.51 -10.49 -27.46
CA TYR A 312 -17.08 -10.31 -27.13
C TYR A 312 -16.81 -9.14 -26.18
N GLY A 313 -17.80 -8.30 -25.91
CA GLY A 313 -17.67 -7.10 -25.08
C GLY A 313 -16.67 -6.08 -25.63
N ILE A 314 -16.53 -5.98 -26.95
CA ILE A 314 -15.58 -5.09 -27.64
C ILE A 314 -16.34 -3.91 -28.24
N ILE A 315 -15.75 -2.71 -28.16
CA ILE A 315 -16.28 -1.51 -28.79
C ILE A 315 -15.50 -1.24 -30.08
N GLY A 316 -16.02 -1.74 -31.20
CA GLY A 316 -15.31 -1.77 -32.49
C GLY A 316 -15.05 -0.41 -33.16
N ASN A 317 -15.73 0.67 -32.74
CA ASN A 317 -15.55 2.01 -33.32
C ASN A 317 -14.44 2.85 -32.65
N LEU A 318 -13.64 2.23 -31.78
CA LEU A 318 -12.55 2.85 -31.02
C LEU A 318 -11.26 2.06 -31.15
N VAL A 319 -10.17 2.76 -31.35
CA VAL A 319 -8.82 2.19 -31.37
C VAL A 319 -8.08 2.63 -30.10
N PRO A 320 -7.52 1.71 -29.30
CA PRO A 320 -6.70 2.07 -28.14
C PRO A 320 -5.48 2.89 -28.55
N PHE A 321 -5.12 3.92 -27.77
CA PHE A 321 -3.97 4.79 -28.05
C PHE A 321 -2.64 4.03 -28.17
N THR A 322 -2.51 2.86 -27.54
CA THR A 322 -1.31 2.03 -27.61
C THR A 322 -1.00 1.56 -29.02
N ASN A 323 -2.02 1.47 -29.90
CA ASN A 323 -1.84 1.03 -31.28
C ASN A 323 -0.98 2.02 -32.10
N ASP A 324 -0.87 3.27 -31.66
CA ASP A 324 -0.01 4.30 -32.28
C ASP A 324 1.48 4.11 -31.96
N PHE A 325 1.83 3.25 -31.00
CA PHE A 325 3.19 3.06 -30.50
C PHE A 325 3.71 1.64 -30.74
N PRO A 326 5.01 1.48 -31.07
CA PRO A 326 5.59 0.16 -31.26
C PRO A 326 5.65 -0.62 -29.94
N ARG A 327 5.43 -1.94 -30.02
CA ARG A 327 5.50 -2.88 -28.89
C ARG A 327 4.56 -2.55 -27.72
N ALA A 328 3.44 -1.88 -27.99
CA ALA A 328 2.44 -1.54 -26.98
C ALA A 328 1.09 -2.23 -27.30
N ASP A 329 0.72 -3.22 -26.48
CA ASP A 329 -0.61 -3.84 -26.51
C ASP A 329 -1.30 -3.61 -25.16
N ILE A 330 -2.36 -2.79 -25.16
CA ILE A 330 -3.07 -2.43 -23.95
C ILE A 330 -3.55 -3.65 -23.15
N HIS A 331 -4.00 -4.73 -23.79
CA HIS A 331 -4.53 -5.92 -23.11
C HIS A 331 -3.48 -6.60 -22.24
N THR A 332 -2.22 -6.57 -22.68
CA THR A 332 -1.07 -7.05 -21.90
C THR A 332 -0.66 -6.04 -20.83
N LEU A 333 -0.67 -4.74 -21.15
CA LEU A 333 -0.11 -3.67 -20.33
C LEU A 333 -0.96 -3.28 -19.10
N LEU A 334 -2.23 -3.71 -18.99
CA LEU A 334 -3.01 -3.39 -17.77
C LEU A 334 -2.36 -4.00 -16.52
N SER A 335 -2.02 -3.18 -15.51
CA SER A 335 -1.36 -3.67 -14.29
C SER A 335 -2.36 -4.27 -13.28
N PRO A 336 -1.90 -5.15 -12.36
CA PRO A 336 -2.69 -5.53 -11.19
C PRO A 336 -2.89 -4.31 -10.28
N ASN A 337 -4.04 -4.20 -9.64
CA ASN A 337 -4.36 -3.01 -8.85
C ASN A 337 -5.04 -3.34 -7.52
N LEU A 338 -4.21 -3.48 -6.48
CA LEU A 338 -4.63 -3.95 -5.15
C LEU A 338 -5.73 -3.07 -4.54
N LEU A 339 -5.66 -1.75 -4.70
CA LEU A 339 -6.56 -0.83 -4.01
C LEU A 339 -8.01 -0.91 -4.52
N PRO A 340 -8.34 -0.59 -5.78
CA PRO A 340 -9.71 -0.64 -6.26
C PRO A 340 -10.22 -2.07 -6.48
N GLN A 341 -9.38 -3.05 -6.83
CA GLN A 341 -9.85 -4.41 -7.13
C GLN A 341 -10.03 -5.24 -5.86
N ILE A 342 -8.99 -5.32 -5.02
CA ILE A 342 -8.97 -6.20 -3.86
C ILE A 342 -9.62 -5.49 -2.67
N ILE A 343 -9.13 -4.31 -2.31
CA ILE A 343 -9.53 -3.65 -1.07
C ILE A 343 -10.92 -2.99 -1.19
N LYS A 344 -11.10 -2.11 -2.18
CA LYS A 344 -12.39 -1.43 -2.39
C LYS A 344 -13.41 -2.38 -3.01
N GLY A 345 -13.06 -3.05 -4.10
CA GLY A 345 -13.97 -3.93 -4.82
C GLY A 345 -14.34 -5.17 -4.00
N THR A 346 -13.39 -6.08 -3.83
CA THR A 346 -13.69 -7.40 -3.26
C THR A 346 -14.05 -7.33 -1.78
N PHE A 347 -13.29 -6.59 -0.97
CA PHE A 347 -13.59 -6.50 0.45
C PHE A 347 -14.75 -5.54 0.76
N LYS A 348 -14.59 -4.24 0.48
CA LYS A 348 -15.56 -3.22 0.92
C LYS A 348 -16.89 -3.35 0.20
N ASP A 349 -16.88 -3.34 -1.13
CA ASP A 349 -18.09 -3.25 -1.93
C ASP A 349 -18.81 -4.61 -2.05
N HIS A 350 -18.11 -5.74 -1.86
CA HIS A 350 -18.71 -7.07 -1.95
C HIS A 350 -18.80 -7.75 -0.58
N LEU A 351 -17.70 -8.19 0.02
CA LEU A 351 -17.75 -9.04 1.22
C LEU A 351 -18.43 -8.37 2.43
N VAL A 352 -18.16 -7.09 2.71
CA VAL A 352 -18.79 -6.39 3.84
C VAL A 352 -20.30 -6.21 3.62
N ASP A 353 -20.70 -5.85 2.39
CA ASP A 353 -22.10 -5.71 2.01
C ASP A 353 -22.84 -7.06 2.09
N TRP A 354 -22.21 -8.15 1.64
CA TRP A 354 -22.77 -9.49 1.72
C TRP A 354 -22.98 -9.97 3.16
N VAL A 355 -22.08 -9.63 4.09
CA VAL A 355 -22.29 -9.94 5.52
C VAL A 355 -23.48 -9.18 6.08
N GLU A 356 -23.63 -7.89 5.74
CA GLU A 356 -24.77 -7.10 6.19
C GLU A 356 -26.09 -7.67 5.65
N GLN A 357 -26.12 -8.07 4.38
CA GLN A 357 -27.28 -8.72 3.76
C GLN A 357 -27.56 -10.09 4.39
N TYR A 358 -26.54 -10.91 4.63
CA TYR A 358 -26.66 -12.20 5.31
C TYR A 358 -27.31 -12.06 6.69
N LEU A 359 -26.88 -11.09 7.50
CA LEU A 359 -27.47 -10.83 8.81
C LEU A 359 -28.93 -10.39 8.70
N LYS A 360 -29.28 -9.57 7.70
CA LYS A 360 -30.67 -9.16 7.44
C LYS A 360 -31.56 -10.34 7.07
N ILE A 361 -31.08 -11.25 6.22
CA ILE A 361 -31.81 -12.47 5.82
C ILE A 361 -31.98 -13.41 7.02
N THR A 362 -30.93 -13.61 7.80
CA THR A 362 -30.90 -14.62 8.89
C THR A 362 -31.66 -14.18 10.14
N HIS A 363 -31.56 -12.89 10.51
CA HIS A 363 -32.08 -12.39 11.79
C HIS A 363 -33.18 -11.32 11.65
N GLY A 364 -33.47 -10.87 10.42
CA GLY A 364 -34.35 -9.73 10.17
C GLY A 364 -33.66 -8.38 10.39
N ALA A 365 -34.18 -7.34 9.75
CA ALA A 365 -33.52 -6.03 9.65
C ALA A 365 -33.21 -5.37 11.01
N LYS A 366 -34.14 -5.46 11.98
CA LYS A 366 -33.96 -4.85 13.31
C LYS A 366 -32.82 -5.51 14.09
N ARG A 367 -32.83 -6.85 14.17
CA ARG A 367 -31.79 -7.59 14.89
C ARG A 367 -30.44 -7.50 14.18
N ALA A 368 -30.43 -7.48 12.85
CA ALA A 368 -29.22 -7.24 12.08
C ALA A 368 -28.58 -5.88 12.41
N ALA A 369 -29.38 -4.81 12.59
CA ALA A 369 -28.87 -3.51 12.99
C ALA A 369 -28.26 -3.52 14.41
N GLU A 370 -28.86 -4.24 15.36
CA GLU A 370 -28.30 -4.43 16.71
C GLU A 370 -26.96 -5.18 16.67
N ILE A 371 -26.88 -6.26 15.89
CA ILE A 371 -25.64 -7.05 15.71
C ILE A 371 -24.56 -6.18 15.06
N MET A 372 -24.91 -5.39 14.05
CA MET A 372 -23.98 -4.47 13.39
C MET A 372 -23.46 -3.38 14.33
N GLY A 373 -24.32 -2.89 15.24
CA GLY A 373 -23.91 -2.00 16.32
C GLY A 373 -22.93 -2.66 17.30
N ASP A 374 -23.14 -3.93 17.64
CA ASP A 374 -22.17 -4.66 18.48
C ASP A 374 -20.83 -4.89 17.78
N ILE A 375 -20.85 -5.28 16.50
CA ILE A 375 -19.64 -5.39 15.66
C ILE A 375 -18.85 -4.08 15.67
N ASP A 376 -19.53 -2.94 15.56
CA ASP A 376 -18.89 -1.63 15.59
C ASP A 376 -18.26 -1.33 16.96
N ARG A 377 -18.86 -1.77 18.06
CA ARG A 377 -18.28 -1.70 19.41
C ARG A 377 -17.09 -2.63 19.59
N ARG A 378 -17.14 -3.85 19.04
CA ARG A 378 -16.02 -4.80 19.00
C ARG A 378 -14.80 -4.17 18.35
N ILE A 379 -14.98 -3.56 17.17
CA ILE A 379 -13.94 -2.82 16.46
C ILE A 379 -13.39 -1.66 17.32
N ALA A 380 -14.25 -0.89 17.98
CA ALA A 380 -13.83 0.25 18.80
C ALA A 380 -13.04 -0.15 20.07
N ALA A 381 -13.28 -1.34 20.61
CA ALA A 381 -12.68 -1.89 21.82
C ALA A 381 -11.25 -2.42 21.63
N VAL A 382 -10.78 -2.59 20.38
CA VAL A 382 -9.42 -3.05 20.09
C VAL A 382 -8.39 -2.02 20.57
N ALA A 383 -7.33 -2.51 21.24
CA ALA A 383 -6.26 -1.68 21.78
C ALA A 383 -5.51 -0.89 20.69
N SER A 384 -4.86 0.21 21.08
CA SER A 384 -4.08 1.00 20.13
C SER A 384 -2.78 0.30 19.75
N PHE A 385 -2.44 0.32 18.46
CA PHE A 385 -1.18 -0.20 17.95
C PHE A 385 -0.55 0.79 16.96
N LEU A 386 0.78 0.71 16.80
CA LEU A 386 1.51 1.59 15.90
C LEU A 386 1.08 1.31 14.45
N ASN A 387 0.79 2.35 13.67
CA ASN A 387 0.34 2.23 12.28
C ASN A 387 -0.93 1.38 12.10
N ILE A 388 -1.80 1.43 13.11
CA ILE A 388 -3.14 0.87 13.06
C ILE A 388 -4.10 2.02 13.40
N TRP A 389 -4.91 2.43 12.44
CA TRP A 389 -5.93 3.45 12.67
C TRP A 389 -7.07 2.89 13.52
N ARG A 390 -7.55 3.69 14.46
CA ARG A 390 -8.67 3.33 15.33
C ARG A 390 -9.97 3.90 14.81
N PHE A 391 -11.05 3.15 14.99
CA PHE A 391 -12.41 3.56 14.64
C PHE A 391 -13.23 3.73 15.92
N PRO A 392 -13.27 4.94 16.52
CA PRO A 392 -13.91 5.16 17.82
C PRO A 392 -15.43 4.91 17.81
N GLN A 393 -16.06 4.96 16.64
CA GLN A 393 -17.50 4.75 16.43
C GLN A 393 -17.77 3.49 15.58
N GLY A 394 -16.77 2.62 15.42
CA GLY A 394 -16.84 1.51 14.46
C GLY A 394 -17.03 2.00 13.02
N ARG A 395 -17.88 1.32 12.24
CA ARG A 395 -18.17 1.64 10.84
C ARG A 395 -19.37 2.57 10.64
N GLY A 396 -20.22 2.73 11.66
CA GLY A 396 -21.46 3.51 11.65
C GLY A 396 -21.29 5.03 11.49
N PHE A 397 -20.72 5.47 10.37
CA PHE A 397 -20.69 6.88 10.00
C PHE A 397 -22.03 7.28 9.35
N LYS A 398 -22.78 8.17 10.00
CA LYS A 398 -24.09 8.71 9.52
C LYS A 398 -24.03 9.34 8.11
N GLN A 399 -22.83 9.71 7.65
CA GLN A 399 -22.48 10.07 6.28
C GLN A 399 -20.97 9.84 6.15
N TRP A 400 -20.53 9.23 5.06
CA TRP A 400 -19.11 9.27 4.66
C TRP A 400 -18.79 10.71 4.23
N THR A 401 -18.53 11.60 5.19
CA THR A 401 -18.08 12.96 4.88
C THR A 401 -16.74 12.89 4.16
N GLY A 402 -16.50 13.86 3.27
CA GLY A 402 -15.28 13.96 2.47
C GLY A 402 -14.00 13.89 3.29
N ASP A 403 -14.02 14.25 4.57
CA ASP A 403 -12.85 14.19 5.45
C ASP A 403 -12.68 12.84 6.16
N ASN A 404 -13.73 12.03 6.35
CA ASN A 404 -13.61 10.66 6.86
C ASN A 404 -13.25 9.67 5.74
N SER A 405 -13.78 9.90 4.54
CA SER A 405 -13.35 9.19 3.33
C SER A 405 -11.96 9.61 2.89
N LYS A 406 -11.57 10.88 3.10
CA LYS A 406 -10.19 11.36 2.93
C LYS A 406 -9.28 10.93 4.06
N ALA A 407 -9.72 10.80 5.31
CA ALA A 407 -8.92 10.23 6.39
C ALA A 407 -8.84 8.71 6.27
N LEU A 408 -9.76 8.04 5.57
CA LEU A 408 -9.52 6.70 5.05
C LEU A 408 -8.51 6.83 3.90
N MET A 409 -8.79 7.49 2.79
CA MET A 409 -7.92 7.60 1.62
C MET A 409 -6.48 8.10 1.94
N GLU A 410 -6.25 9.27 2.54
CA GLU A 410 -4.93 9.80 2.98
C GLU A 410 -4.15 8.79 3.87
N VAL A 411 -4.85 7.95 4.61
CA VAL A 411 -4.29 6.92 5.49
C VAL A 411 -4.15 5.55 4.79
N CYS A 412 -4.99 5.27 3.80
CA CYS A 412 -4.99 4.10 2.93
C CYS A 412 -3.85 4.16 1.91
N ILE A 413 -3.51 5.38 1.52
CA ILE A 413 -2.44 5.75 0.61
C ILE A 413 -1.04 5.55 1.23
N CYS A 414 -0.87 5.83 2.53
CA CYS A 414 0.47 5.90 3.12
C CYS A 414 0.89 4.67 3.95
N LEU A 415 -0.03 3.86 4.50
CA LEU A 415 0.32 2.95 5.61
C LEU A 415 -0.39 1.59 5.67
N GLY A 416 -1.23 1.20 4.70
CA GLY A 416 -1.90 -0.10 4.76
C GLY A 416 -3.02 -0.23 5.82
N HIS A 417 -3.60 0.86 6.33
CA HIS A 417 -4.58 0.81 7.41
C HIS A 417 -5.99 0.26 7.02
N HIS A 418 -6.30 0.05 5.73
CA HIS A 418 -7.50 -0.71 5.32
C HIS A 418 -7.50 -2.14 5.87
N ILE A 419 -6.30 -2.70 6.02
CA ILE A 419 -6.07 -4.01 6.60
C ILE A 419 -6.62 -4.04 8.03
N THR A 420 -6.42 -2.96 8.78
CA THR A 420 -6.83 -2.90 10.17
C THR A 420 -8.34 -3.01 10.34
N LEU A 421 -9.11 -2.27 9.55
CA LEU A 421 -10.57 -2.41 9.56
C LEU A 421 -10.99 -3.82 9.13
N LEU A 422 -10.30 -4.39 8.15
CA LEU A 422 -10.60 -5.70 7.60
C LEU A 422 -10.40 -6.82 8.62
N ILE A 423 -9.27 -6.81 9.33
CA ILE A 423 -8.98 -7.78 10.39
C ILE A 423 -9.92 -7.59 11.57
N MET A 424 -10.12 -6.34 12.02
CA MET A 424 -11.02 -6.06 13.14
C MET A 424 -12.46 -6.47 12.81
N PHE A 425 -12.92 -6.21 11.59
CA PHE A 425 -14.24 -6.63 11.13
C PHE A 425 -14.35 -8.16 11.10
N TYR A 426 -13.36 -8.82 10.50
CA TYR A 426 -13.25 -10.27 10.43
C TYR A 426 -13.31 -10.97 11.81
N THR A 427 -12.60 -10.45 12.82
CA THR A 427 -12.69 -10.98 14.19
C THR A 427 -13.97 -10.58 14.91
N ALA A 428 -14.55 -9.43 14.56
CA ALA A 428 -15.76 -8.93 15.22
C ALA A 428 -17.03 -9.67 14.78
N ILE A 429 -17.09 -10.19 13.55
CA ILE A 429 -18.24 -10.97 13.04
C ILE A 429 -18.29 -12.39 13.59
N GLU A 430 -17.20 -12.87 14.17
CA GLU A 430 -17.13 -14.20 14.77
C GLU A 430 -18.20 -14.37 15.88
N GLY A 431 -18.88 -15.51 15.86
CA GLY A 431 -20.05 -15.79 16.73
C GLY A 431 -21.39 -15.26 16.20
N TYR A 432 -21.41 -14.38 15.20
CA TYR A 432 -22.64 -13.89 14.55
C TYR A 432 -22.90 -14.47 13.16
N VAL A 433 -21.88 -15.04 12.52
CA VAL A 433 -21.96 -15.57 11.15
C VAL A 433 -21.53 -17.03 11.10
N ALA A 434 -21.93 -17.75 10.06
CA ALA A 434 -21.50 -19.13 9.84
C ALA A 434 -19.96 -19.24 9.71
N PRO A 435 -19.32 -20.33 10.19
CA PRO A 435 -17.85 -20.49 10.11
C PRO A 435 -17.28 -20.36 8.69
N ASN A 436 -18.00 -20.83 7.67
CA ASN A 436 -17.57 -20.69 6.27
C ASN A 436 -17.48 -19.22 5.82
N ILE A 437 -18.26 -18.30 6.40
CA ILE A 437 -18.10 -16.86 6.14
C ILE A 437 -16.77 -16.39 6.73
N VAL A 438 -16.46 -16.75 7.97
CA VAL A 438 -15.16 -16.44 8.61
C VAL A 438 -13.99 -16.99 7.78
N ARG A 439 -14.06 -18.26 7.36
CA ARG A 439 -13.05 -18.89 6.49
C ARG A 439 -12.90 -18.20 5.13
N THR A 440 -13.97 -17.63 4.59
CA THR A 440 -13.92 -16.81 3.36
C THR A 440 -13.05 -15.56 3.56
N PHE A 441 -13.25 -14.83 4.66
CA PHE A 441 -12.42 -13.67 5.01
C PHE A 441 -10.96 -14.07 5.30
N CYS A 442 -10.75 -15.20 5.98
CA CYS A 442 -9.41 -15.75 6.24
C CYS A 442 -8.65 -16.01 4.94
N ALA A 443 -9.24 -16.78 4.02
CA ALA A 443 -8.63 -17.09 2.73
C ALA A 443 -8.38 -15.83 1.86
N PHE A 444 -9.29 -14.86 1.91
CA PHE A 444 -9.12 -13.57 1.24
C PHE A 444 -7.96 -12.76 1.83
N LEU A 445 -7.84 -12.71 3.17
CA LEU A 445 -6.76 -12.06 3.88
C LEU A 445 -5.41 -12.66 3.50
N GLU A 446 -5.30 -13.99 3.54
CA GLU A 446 -4.10 -14.72 3.15
C GLU A 446 -3.69 -14.40 1.70
N PHE A 447 -4.63 -14.50 0.75
CA PHE A 447 -4.38 -14.13 -0.64
C PHE A 447 -3.79 -12.71 -0.73
N ARG A 448 -4.45 -11.75 -0.09
CA ARG A 448 -4.07 -10.33 -0.11
C ARG A 448 -2.69 -10.10 0.51
N TYR A 449 -2.34 -10.80 1.59
CA TYR A 449 -1.02 -10.69 2.21
C TYR A 449 0.09 -11.28 1.36
N LEU A 450 -0.17 -12.41 0.71
CA LEU A 450 0.79 -13.08 -0.17
C LEU A 450 1.09 -12.25 -1.42
N VAL A 451 0.08 -11.70 -2.08
CA VAL A 451 0.28 -10.85 -3.29
C VAL A 451 0.91 -9.49 -2.98
N CYS A 452 0.93 -9.08 -1.70
CA CYS A 452 1.55 -7.84 -1.24
C CYS A 452 2.95 -8.06 -0.65
N ARG A 453 3.56 -9.24 -0.80
CA ARG A 453 4.97 -9.44 -0.42
C ARG A 453 5.89 -8.64 -1.34
N ASN A 454 7.01 -8.18 -0.81
CA ASN A 454 8.02 -7.49 -1.61
C ASN A 454 8.76 -8.44 -2.54
N VAL A 455 9.01 -9.68 -2.09
CA VAL A 455 9.56 -10.76 -2.89
C VAL A 455 8.53 -11.87 -2.97
N ILE A 456 8.25 -12.33 -4.19
CA ILE A 456 7.34 -13.45 -4.45
C ILE A 456 8.15 -14.56 -5.12
N THR A 457 8.16 -15.74 -4.49
CA THR A 457 8.80 -16.95 -5.00
C THR A 457 7.79 -17.84 -5.72
N GLU A 458 8.24 -18.87 -6.43
CA GLU A 458 7.37 -19.93 -6.96
C GLU A 458 6.47 -20.55 -5.88
N ASP A 459 7.02 -20.88 -4.71
CA ASP A 459 6.25 -21.40 -3.58
C ASP A 459 5.18 -20.40 -3.09
N THR A 460 5.49 -19.11 -3.15
CA THR A 460 4.53 -18.06 -2.80
C THR A 460 3.41 -17.99 -3.84
N LEU A 461 3.70 -18.18 -5.13
CA LEU A 461 2.68 -18.26 -6.18
C LEU A 461 1.73 -19.45 -5.98
N ASP A 462 2.25 -20.60 -5.53
CA ASP A 462 1.42 -21.76 -5.19
C ASP A 462 0.54 -21.49 -3.97
N LYS A 463 1.09 -20.84 -2.94
CA LYS A 463 0.32 -20.38 -1.78
C LYS A 463 -0.78 -19.38 -2.17
N ILE A 464 -0.51 -18.46 -3.11
CA ILE A 464 -1.48 -17.51 -3.65
C ILE A 464 -2.63 -18.26 -4.32
N GLN A 465 -2.32 -19.25 -5.17
CA GLN A 465 -3.34 -20.06 -5.84
C GLN A 465 -4.15 -20.89 -4.83
N GLY A 466 -3.49 -21.47 -3.82
CA GLY A 466 -4.16 -22.19 -2.74
C GLY A 466 -5.13 -21.30 -1.95
N ALA A 467 -4.72 -20.08 -1.59
CA ALA A 467 -5.58 -19.11 -0.92
C ALA A 467 -6.78 -18.70 -1.80
N LEU A 468 -6.55 -18.48 -3.10
CA LEU A 468 -7.62 -18.18 -4.06
C LEU A 468 -8.63 -19.32 -4.19
N ASN A 469 -8.15 -20.58 -4.24
CA ASN A 469 -9.00 -21.76 -4.30
C ASN A 469 -9.87 -21.89 -3.03
N ARG A 470 -9.28 -21.70 -1.84
CA ARG A 470 -10.03 -21.68 -0.57
C ARG A 470 -11.07 -20.55 -0.56
N PHE A 471 -10.70 -19.36 -1.03
CA PHE A 471 -11.63 -18.23 -1.13
C PHE A 471 -12.82 -18.56 -2.03
N HIS A 472 -12.58 -19.14 -3.22
CA HIS A 472 -13.64 -19.56 -4.13
C HIS A 472 -14.51 -20.70 -3.58
N HIS A 473 -13.93 -21.59 -2.77
CA HIS A 473 -14.65 -22.66 -2.11
C HIS A 473 -15.59 -22.12 -1.03
N TYR A 474 -15.07 -21.35 -0.06
CA TYR A 474 -15.85 -20.89 1.08
C TYR A 474 -16.88 -19.81 0.71
N ARG A 475 -16.60 -18.94 -0.27
CA ARG A 475 -17.54 -17.87 -0.66
C ARG A 475 -18.88 -18.38 -1.17
N LYS A 476 -18.96 -19.66 -1.61
CA LYS A 476 -20.22 -20.30 -2.03
C LYS A 476 -21.30 -20.25 -0.95
N ILE A 477 -20.93 -20.07 0.32
CA ILE A 477 -21.90 -19.86 1.39
C ILE A 477 -22.88 -18.73 1.08
N PHE A 478 -22.41 -17.62 0.51
CA PHE A 478 -23.25 -16.47 0.17
C PHE A 478 -24.25 -16.76 -0.95
N GLU A 479 -23.94 -17.70 -1.84
CA GLU A 479 -24.88 -18.20 -2.85
C GLU A 479 -25.92 -19.12 -2.20
N THR A 480 -25.47 -20.08 -1.39
CA THR A 480 -26.38 -21.03 -0.71
C THR A 480 -27.34 -20.35 0.27
N THR A 481 -26.95 -19.22 0.86
CA THR A 481 -27.79 -18.44 1.78
C THR A 481 -28.67 -17.41 1.06
N GLY A 482 -28.62 -17.36 -0.28
CA GLY A 482 -29.42 -16.43 -1.09
C GLY A 482 -28.98 -14.97 -1.01
N VAL A 483 -27.75 -14.68 -0.56
CA VAL A 483 -27.20 -13.31 -0.50
C VAL A 483 -26.77 -12.86 -1.89
N VAL A 484 -26.20 -13.78 -2.67
CA VAL A 484 -25.66 -13.50 -4.01
C VAL A 484 -26.21 -14.53 -4.99
N PHE A 485 -26.63 -14.08 -6.17
CA PHE A 485 -27.12 -14.96 -7.25
C PHE A 485 -26.03 -15.31 -8.28
N THR A 486 -24.96 -14.52 -8.37
CA THR A 486 -23.84 -14.77 -9.27
C THR A 486 -22.55 -14.13 -8.76
N PHE A 487 -21.43 -14.81 -8.97
CA PHE A 487 -20.08 -14.28 -8.68
C PHE A 487 -19.42 -13.61 -9.89
N SER A 488 -20.18 -13.27 -10.93
CA SER A 488 -19.69 -12.58 -12.12
C SER A 488 -19.41 -11.09 -11.86
N LEU A 489 -18.39 -10.86 -11.02
CA LEU A 489 -17.96 -9.55 -10.54
C LEU A 489 -16.52 -9.29 -11.01
N PRO A 490 -16.31 -8.42 -12.02
CA PRO A 490 -14.99 -8.21 -12.64
C PRO A 490 -13.86 -7.87 -11.66
N ARG A 491 -14.17 -7.08 -10.62
CA ARG A 491 -13.18 -6.71 -9.59
C ARG A 491 -12.72 -7.90 -8.76
N GLN A 492 -13.64 -8.81 -8.42
CA GLN A 492 -13.29 -10.05 -7.71
C GLN A 492 -12.62 -11.05 -8.65
N TYR A 493 -13.11 -11.16 -9.89
CA TYR A 493 -12.53 -12.03 -10.90
C TYR A 493 -11.08 -11.69 -11.23
N SER A 494 -10.71 -10.40 -11.13
CA SER A 494 -9.32 -9.96 -11.35
C SER A 494 -8.28 -10.71 -10.52
N MET A 495 -8.66 -11.26 -9.35
CA MET A 495 -7.80 -12.08 -8.49
C MET A 495 -7.20 -13.29 -9.22
N THR A 496 -7.91 -13.86 -10.19
CA THR A 496 -7.45 -14.99 -11.02
C THR A 496 -6.26 -14.63 -11.91
N HIS A 497 -6.06 -13.35 -12.21
CA HIS A 497 -4.96 -12.89 -13.06
C HIS A 497 -3.70 -12.53 -12.28
N TYR A 498 -3.73 -12.46 -10.95
CA TYR A 498 -2.59 -11.98 -10.15
C TYR A 498 -1.34 -12.86 -10.33
N GLN A 499 -1.49 -14.19 -10.36
CA GLN A 499 -0.35 -15.09 -10.55
C GLN A 499 0.36 -14.83 -11.88
N PHE A 500 -0.40 -14.64 -12.96
CA PHE A 500 0.13 -14.30 -14.28
C PHE A 500 0.78 -12.91 -14.29
N LEU A 501 0.13 -11.92 -13.69
CA LEU A 501 0.63 -10.54 -13.65
C LEU A 501 1.90 -10.39 -12.82
N ILE A 502 2.05 -11.17 -11.74
CA ILE A 502 3.26 -11.19 -10.92
C ILE A 502 4.46 -11.69 -11.75
N ARG A 503 4.27 -12.79 -12.49
CA ARG A 503 5.32 -13.30 -13.39
C ARG A 503 5.68 -12.27 -14.47
N LEU A 504 4.66 -11.59 -14.99
CA LEU A 504 4.82 -10.63 -16.09
C LEU A 504 5.53 -9.35 -15.65
N PHE A 505 5.20 -8.79 -14.48
CA PHE A 505 5.59 -7.44 -14.08
C PHE A 505 6.34 -7.33 -12.74
N GLY A 506 6.66 -8.44 -12.09
CA GLY A 506 7.20 -8.43 -10.73
C GLY A 506 6.11 -8.20 -9.68
N THR A 507 6.50 -7.75 -8.49
CA THR A 507 5.52 -7.65 -7.40
C THR A 507 4.49 -6.51 -7.60
N PRO A 508 3.20 -6.73 -7.27
CA PRO A 508 2.14 -5.75 -7.50
C PRO A 508 2.31 -4.44 -6.72
N ASN A 509 3.06 -4.48 -5.62
CA ASN A 509 3.35 -3.31 -4.79
C ASN A 509 4.03 -2.17 -5.57
N GLY A 510 4.77 -2.50 -6.62
CA GLY A 510 5.44 -1.55 -7.50
C GLY A 510 4.54 -0.93 -8.57
N LEU A 511 3.30 -1.40 -8.76
CA LEU A 511 2.42 -1.02 -9.89
C LEU A 511 0.95 -0.80 -9.48
N CYS A 512 0.72 -0.33 -8.24
CA CYS A 512 -0.61 -0.12 -7.68
C CYS A 512 -1.04 1.35 -7.71
N LEU A 513 -2.35 1.64 -7.83
CA LEU A 513 -2.87 3.01 -7.74
C LEU A 513 -2.59 3.68 -6.40
N SER A 514 -2.24 2.96 -5.33
CA SER A 514 -1.81 3.59 -4.08
C SER A 514 -0.65 4.58 -4.31
N ILE A 515 0.18 4.32 -5.33
CA ILE A 515 1.30 5.18 -5.68
C ILE A 515 0.80 6.50 -6.32
N THR A 516 -0.09 6.43 -7.31
CA THR A 516 -0.65 7.63 -7.96
C THR A 516 -1.58 8.38 -7.02
N GLU A 517 -2.27 7.68 -6.12
CA GLU A 517 -3.17 8.28 -5.13
C GLU A 517 -2.41 9.08 -4.07
N ALA A 518 -1.24 8.61 -3.63
CA ALA A 518 -0.32 9.42 -2.83
C ALA A 518 0.13 10.68 -3.55
N LYS A 519 0.44 10.53 -4.85
CA LYS A 519 0.81 11.69 -5.67
C LYS A 519 -0.38 12.64 -5.86
N HIS A 520 -1.65 12.19 -5.91
CA HIS A 520 -2.82 13.10 -5.97
C HIS A 520 -2.86 14.08 -4.80
N ILE A 521 -2.47 13.66 -3.60
CA ILE A 521 -2.43 14.55 -2.43
C ILE A 521 -1.50 15.73 -2.72
N LYS A 522 -0.27 15.44 -3.16
CA LYS A 522 0.78 16.44 -3.39
C LYS A 522 0.60 17.21 -4.70
N ALA A 523 0.11 16.57 -5.76
CA ALA A 523 0.04 17.13 -7.12
C ALA A 523 -1.31 17.78 -7.46
N VAL A 524 -2.38 17.45 -6.74
CA VAL A 524 -3.72 17.96 -7.02
C VAL A 524 -4.35 18.59 -5.78
N LYS A 525 -4.54 17.81 -4.70
CA LYS A 525 -5.33 18.23 -3.54
C LYS A 525 -4.66 19.39 -2.78
N GLN A 526 -3.36 19.30 -2.50
CA GLN A 526 -2.60 20.37 -1.82
C GLN A 526 -2.49 21.64 -2.68
N PRO A 527 -2.05 21.60 -3.95
CA PRO A 527 -2.05 22.76 -4.83
C PRO A 527 -3.42 23.41 -4.96
N TRP A 528 -4.47 22.60 -5.11
CA TRP A 528 -5.83 23.11 -5.13
C TRP A 528 -6.16 23.81 -3.81
N ARG A 529 -5.85 23.21 -2.63
CA ARG A 529 -6.02 23.83 -1.30
C ARG A 529 -5.33 25.20 -1.19
N TRP A 530 -4.16 25.37 -1.79
CA TRP A 530 -3.39 26.63 -1.78
C TRP A 530 -3.82 27.66 -2.83
N SER A 531 -4.58 27.25 -3.85
CA SER A 531 -5.07 28.14 -4.90
C SER A 531 -6.18 29.09 -4.43
N SER A 532 -6.42 30.15 -5.20
CA SER A 532 -7.53 31.10 -4.97
C SER A 532 -8.92 30.51 -5.24
N LYS A 533 -9.01 29.25 -5.71
CA LYS A 533 -10.25 28.56 -6.13
C LYS A 533 -10.96 29.14 -7.35
N ASN A 534 -10.52 30.27 -7.87
CA ASN A 534 -11.01 30.86 -9.12
C ASN A 534 -10.12 30.40 -10.28
N ALA A 535 -10.68 29.63 -11.22
CA ALA A 535 -9.95 28.98 -12.32
C ALA A 535 -8.59 28.38 -11.87
N PRO A 536 -8.58 27.49 -10.85
CA PRO A 536 -7.38 27.23 -10.08
C PRO A 536 -6.33 26.36 -10.80
N LEU A 537 -6.67 25.74 -11.94
CA LEU A 537 -5.79 24.82 -12.66
C LEU A 537 -4.42 25.45 -12.94
N ARG A 538 -4.37 26.65 -13.53
CA ARG A 538 -3.09 27.33 -13.83
C ARG A 538 -2.22 27.56 -12.59
N GLN A 539 -2.84 27.89 -11.44
CA GLN A 539 -2.11 28.05 -10.17
C GLN A 539 -1.60 26.70 -9.65
N MET A 540 -2.35 25.62 -9.85
CA MET A 540 -1.94 24.27 -9.49
C MET A 540 -0.74 23.81 -10.33
N LEU A 541 -0.76 24.05 -11.65
CA LEU A 541 0.35 23.73 -12.56
C LEU A 541 1.66 24.41 -12.12
N LEU A 542 1.61 25.72 -11.84
CA LEU A 542 2.77 26.48 -11.35
C LEU A 542 3.25 26.00 -9.98
N SER A 543 2.33 25.66 -9.08
CA SER A 543 2.69 25.13 -7.75
C SER A 543 3.41 23.78 -7.87
N ASN A 544 2.95 22.89 -8.76
CA ASN A 544 3.61 21.61 -9.03
C ASN A 544 5.03 21.81 -9.57
N GLN A 545 5.20 22.71 -10.54
CA GLN A 545 6.51 23.03 -11.12
C GLN A 545 7.48 23.55 -10.04
N ARG A 546 7.04 24.45 -9.17
CA ARG A 546 7.85 24.98 -8.05
C ARG A 546 8.22 23.91 -7.02
N LEU A 547 7.30 23.00 -6.70
CA LEU A 547 7.57 21.88 -5.78
C LEU A 547 8.63 20.94 -6.35
N ASP A 548 8.54 20.61 -7.65
CA ASP A 548 9.53 19.76 -8.33
C ASP A 548 10.91 20.44 -8.33
N LYS A 549 10.99 21.75 -8.60
CA LYS A 549 12.25 22.53 -8.49
C LYS A 549 12.84 22.51 -7.07
N LEU A 550 11.99 22.66 -6.05
CA LEU A 550 12.43 22.62 -4.64
C LEU A 550 12.91 21.23 -4.22
N ALA A 551 12.26 20.17 -4.70
CA ALA A 551 12.69 18.79 -4.44
C ALA A 551 14.07 18.55 -5.06
N ALA A 552 14.25 18.89 -6.33
CA ALA A 552 15.55 18.81 -7.02
C ALA A 552 16.64 19.64 -6.32
N SER A 553 16.31 20.84 -5.83
CA SER A 553 17.26 21.69 -5.09
C SER A 553 17.66 21.08 -3.73
N ARG A 554 16.70 20.47 -3.02
CA ARG A 554 16.99 19.79 -1.73
C ARG A 554 17.96 18.64 -1.92
N MET A 555 17.84 17.91 -3.02
CA MET A 555 18.71 16.80 -3.38
C MET A 555 20.12 17.28 -3.66
N ASP A 556 20.27 18.30 -4.52
CA ASP A 556 21.56 18.96 -4.79
C ASP A 556 22.23 19.46 -3.49
N PHE A 557 21.48 20.06 -2.57
CA PHE A 557 22.02 20.49 -1.27
C PHE A 557 22.39 19.33 -0.33
N THR A 558 21.69 18.20 -0.42
CA THR A 558 21.99 17.01 0.37
C THR A 558 23.26 16.34 -0.13
N GLU A 559 23.44 16.21 -1.44
CA GLU A 559 24.66 15.72 -2.09
C GLU A 559 25.87 16.57 -1.68
N ARG A 560 25.68 17.89 -1.59
CA ARG A 560 26.68 18.85 -1.08
C ARG A 560 26.84 18.85 0.45
N ARG A 561 26.18 17.92 1.17
CA ARG A 561 26.23 17.73 2.63
C ARG A 561 25.76 18.92 3.47
N MET A 562 24.82 19.72 2.97
CA MET A 562 24.41 20.97 3.60
C MET A 562 23.32 20.84 4.71
N LEU A 563 22.81 19.63 5.01
CA LEU A 563 21.56 19.42 5.78
C LEU A 563 21.62 18.43 7.00
N HIS A 564 22.74 18.28 7.72
CA HIS A 564 22.83 17.34 8.86
C HIS A 564 22.59 17.95 10.27
N GLY A 565 21.67 17.34 11.06
CA GLY A 565 21.55 17.46 12.53
C GLY A 565 20.12 17.66 13.10
N THR A 566 19.83 17.15 14.31
CA THR A 566 18.69 17.56 15.18
C THR A 566 19.00 17.35 16.67
N CYS A 567 18.58 18.27 17.55
CA CYS A 567 18.71 18.19 19.01
C CYS A 567 17.34 18.08 19.71
N LEU A 568 17.16 17.11 20.62
CA LEU A 568 16.34 17.10 21.86
C LEU A 568 16.33 15.65 22.40
N SER A 569 16.39 15.31 23.71
CA SER A 569 15.66 15.83 24.88
C SER A 569 16.22 15.29 26.22
N GLU A 570 15.82 15.88 27.36
CA GLU A 570 15.87 15.24 28.70
C GLU A 570 14.56 15.49 29.48
N ALA A 571 14.02 14.44 30.12
CA ALA A 571 12.98 14.54 31.15
C ALA A 571 13.24 13.50 32.27
N LYS A 572 13.02 13.91 33.53
CA LYS A 572 13.38 13.18 34.76
C LYS A 572 12.38 12.05 35.10
N HIS A 573 12.89 10.89 35.51
CA HIS A 573 12.13 9.74 36.06
C HIS A 573 12.71 9.23 37.40
N ALA A 574 12.04 8.26 38.04
CA ALA A 574 12.47 7.58 39.27
C ALA A 574 13.88 6.99 39.18
N ARG A 575 14.59 7.00 40.32
CA ARG A 575 16.04 6.72 40.39
C ARG A 575 16.42 5.50 41.23
N THR A 576 15.48 4.81 41.87
CA THR A 576 15.75 3.59 42.68
C THR A 576 14.74 2.49 42.38
N VAL A 577 15.13 1.22 42.56
CA VAL A 577 14.22 0.05 42.37
C VAL A 577 12.97 0.11 43.25
N PRO A 578 13.03 0.51 44.54
CA PRO A 578 11.83 0.65 45.37
C PRO A 578 10.87 1.72 44.87
N ALA A 579 11.38 2.89 44.48
CA ALA A 579 10.54 3.96 43.93
C ALA A 579 9.89 3.53 42.60
N LEU A 580 10.64 2.78 41.78
CA LEU A 580 10.10 2.21 40.56
C LEU A 580 9.00 1.17 40.82
N ALA A 581 9.17 0.32 41.84
CA ALA A 581 8.20 -0.71 42.24
C ALA A 581 6.85 -0.08 42.62
N GLU A 582 6.89 1.05 43.34
CA GLU A 582 5.71 1.84 43.71
C GLU A 582 5.08 2.53 42.49
N GLU A 583 5.89 3.17 41.63
CA GLU A 583 5.43 3.87 40.42
C GLU A 583 4.68 2.92 39.45
N ILE A 584 5.13 1.67 39.31
CA ILE A 584 4.53 0.71 38.37
C ILE A 584 3.51 -0.23 39.02
N GLY A 585 3.38 -0.20 40.36
CA GLY A 585 2.49 -1.07 41.13
C GLY A 585 2.93 -2.54 41.19
N VAL A 586 4.24 -2.82 41.17
CA VAL A 586 4.82 -4.18 41.22
C VAL A 586 5.66 -4.33 42.49
N LEU A 587 5.01 -4.70 43.60
CA LEU A 587 5.63 -4.76 44.94
C LEU A 587 6.83 -5.72 45.02
N HIS A 588 6.82 -6.81 44.23
CA HIS A 588 7.89 -7.80 44.20
C HIS A 588 9.00 -7.51 43.18
N LEU A 589 9.05 -6.30 42.59
CA LEU A 589 10.06 -5.94 41.58
C LEU A 589 11.49 -6.18 42.05
N ARG A 590 11.77 -5.96 43.35
CA ARG A 590 13.08 -6.27 43.93
C ARG A 590 13.45 -7.74 43.73
N HIS A 591 12.54 -8.68 43.93
CA HIS A 591 12.81 -10.11 43.75
C HIS A 591 13.04 -10.44 42.27
N LEU A 592 12.23 -9.88 41.37
CA LEU A 592 12.37 -10.09 39.93
C LEU A 592 13.73 -9.60 39.38
N VAL A 593 14.23 -8.44 39.85
CA VAL A 593 15.56 -7.94 39.47
C VAL A 593 16.68 -8.86 39.94
N ARG A 594 16.53 -9.46 41.14
CA ARG A 594 17.52 -10.39 41.69
C ARG A 594 17.54 -11.71 40.91
N TRP A 595 16.38 -12.25 40.56
CA TRP A 595 16.26 -13.44 39.71
C TRP A 595 16.81 -13.19 38.31
N PHE A 596 16.47 -12.05 37.70
CA PHE A 596 17.06 -11.64 36.42
C PHE A 596 18.60 -11.62 36.48
N LEU A 597 19.19 -11.00 37.51
CA LEU A 597 20.65 -10.98 37.67
C LEU A 597 21.24 -12.37 37.89
N PHE A 598 20.56 -13.26 38.61
CA PHE A 598 21.02 -14.63 38.78
C PHE A 598 21.12 -15.35 37.42
N VAL A 599 20.09 -15.24 36.57
CA VAL A 599 20.07 -15.85 35.23
C VAL A 599 21.18 -15.28 34.34
N GLN A 600 21.43 -13.97 34.40
CA GLN A 600 22.48 -13.34 33.60
C GLN A 600 23.91 -13.74 34.04
N LEU A 601 24.13 -13.97 35.33
CA LEU A 601 25.45 -14.32 35.87
C LEU A 601 25.74 -15.83 35.81
N TYR A 602 24.70 -16.66 35.84
CA TYR A 602 24.81 -18.12 35.87
C TYR A 602 23.94 -18.77 34.77
N PRO A 603 24.21 -18.51 33.49
CA PRO A 603 23.36 -18.99 32.38
C PRO A 603 23.34 -20.51 32.21
N ASN A 604 24.34 -21.23 32.75
CA ASN A 604 24.45 -22.69 32.66
C ASN A 604 23.86 -23.43 33.88
N ASP A 605 23.26 -22.70 34.84
CA ASP A 605 22.63 -23.33 36.00
C ASP A 605 21.31 -24.00 35.58
N PRO A 606 21.12 -25.31 35.82
CA PRO A 606 19.97 -26.06 35.33
C PRO A 606 18.68 -25.81 36.13
N ARG A 607 18.74 -25.05 37.23
CA ARG A 607 17.58 -24.80 38.09
C ARG A 607 16.67 -23.74 37.48
N ASN A 608 15.35 -23.91 37.65
CA ASN A 608 14.39 -22.87 37.30
C ASN A 608 14.63 -21.64 38.20
N PRO A 609 14.76 -20.42 37.63
CA PRO A 609 15.05 -19.21 38.41
C PRO A 609 14.05 -18.92 39.54
N GLU A 610 12.80 -19.36 39.40
CA GLU A 610 11.75 -19.21 40.42
C GLU A 610 11.98 -20.11 41.64
N ASP A 611 12.69 -21.23 41.48
CA ASP A 611 13.00 -22.19 42.54
C ASP A 611 14.28 -21.82 43.32
N VAL A 612 15.01 -20.78 42.90
CA VAL A 612 16.24 -20.33 43.55
C VAL A 612 15.90 -19.47 44.77
N PRO A 613 16.33 -19.88 45.99
CA PRO A 613 16.10 -19.10 47.19
C PRO A 613 16.60 -17.66 47.04
N ALA A 614 15.78 -16.69 47.43
CA ALA A 614 16.13 -15.27 47.31
C ALA A 614 17.45 -14.92 48.01
N ALA A 615 17.90 -15.69 49.01
CA ALA A 615 19.20 -15.49 49.66
C ALA A 615 20.40 -15.65 48.70
N LEU A 616 20.31 -16.54 47.71
CA LEU A 616 21.37 -16.83 46.75
C LEU A 616 21.41 -15.86 45.57
N CYS A 617 20.38 -15.02 45.42
CA CYS A 617 20.26 -14.12 44.28
C CYS A 617 21.00 -12.78 44.53
N PRO A 618 21.77 -12.26 43.55
CA PRO A 618 22.51 -11.00 43.67
C PRO A 618 21.60 -9.84 44.09
N ARG A 619 22.07 -8.94 44.96
CA ARG A 619 21.32 -7.73 45.37
C ARG A 619 21.79 -6.52 44.56
N HIS A 620 20.84 -5.69 44.12
CA HIS A 620 21.12 -4.41 43.49
C HIS A 620 20.37 -3.28 44.22
N GLU A 621 21.12 -2.31 44.73
CA GLU A 621 20.62 -1.12 45.43
C GLU A 621 21.04 0.19 44.73
N GLY A 622 21.57 0.09 43.51
CA GLY A 622 22.07 1.22 42.74
C GLY A 622 20.98 2.08 42.09
N LYS A 623 21.42 3.10 41.35
CA LYS A 623 20.52 3.97 40.58
C LYS A 623 19.93 3.22 39.39
N VAL A 624 18.63 3.42 39.17
CA VAL A 624 17.93 2.99 37.95
C VAL A 624 17.59 4.21 37.08
N TYR A 625 17.48 3.97 35.78
CA TYR A 625 17.04 4.95 34.79
C TYR A 625 15.82 4.39 34.08
N VAL A 626 14.70 5.10 34.11
CA VAL A 626 13.42 4.65 33.53
C VAL A 626 13.22 5.30 32.18
N PHE A 627 12.64 4.53 31.26
CA PHE A 627 12.32 4.96 29.91
C PHE A 627 10.85 4.69 29.60
N ASN A 628 10.22 5.60 28.87
CA ASN A 628 8.83 5.46 28.43
C ASN A 628 8.67 4.61 27.16
N SER A 629 9.77 4.27 26.50
CA SER A 629 9.75 3.51 25.25
C SER A 629 11.09 2.88 24.92
N ALA A 630 11.04 1.75 24.22
CA ALA A 630 12.17 1.16 23.50
C ALA A 630 11.92 1.25 21.99
N ALA A 631 12.98 1.24 21.19
CA ALA A 631 12.87 1.20 19.73
C ALA A 631 13.36 -0.17 19.22
N ALA A 632 12.51 -0.89 18.50
CA ALA A 632 12.88 -2.09 17.76
C ALA A 632 13.17 -1.69 16.31
N THR A 633 14.28 -2.17 15.75
CA THR A 633 14.65 -1.93 14.36
C THR A 633 14.88 -3.27 13.68
N PHE A 634 14.14 -3.54 12.61
CA PHE A 634 14.15 -4.82 11.89
C PHE A 634 13.99 -4.61 10.40
N TYR A 635 14.41 -5.60 9.61
CA TYR A 635 14.26 -5.59 8.16
C TYR A 635 12.83 -6.01 7.79
N ALA A 636 12.09 -5.16 7.09
CA ALA A 636 10.71 -5.42 6.68
C ALA A 636 10.38 -4.71 5.36
N PRO A 637 10.87 -5.21 4.22
CA PRO A 637 10.76 -4.54 2.92
C PRO A 637 9.33 -4.55 2.36
N SER A 638 8.52 -5.55 2.75
CA SER A 638 7.08 -5.61 2.42
C SER A 638 6.29 -4.46 3.06
N ASN A 639 6.76 -3.91 4.18
CA ASN A 639 6.16 -2.75 4.84
C ASN A 639 6.66 -1.42 4.23
N PRO A 640 5.94 -0.30 4.42
CA PRO A 640 6.49 1.02 4.11
C PRO A 640 7.74 1.27 4.97
N SER A 641 8.91 1.24 4.32
CA SER A 641 10.23 1.28 4.95
C SER A 641 11.13 2.27 4.20
N GLY A 642 12.23 2.70 4.83
CA GLY A 642 13.22 3.56 4.17
C GLY A 642 13.98 2.84 3.06
N ILE A 643 14.93 3.54 2.42
CA ILE A 643 15.67 3.09 1.21
C ILE A 643 16.25 1.67 1.38
N GLY A 644 16.72 1.28 2.56
CA GLY A 644 17.26 -0.06 2.83
C GLY A 644 16.28 -1.11 3.38
N GLY A 645 14.97 -0.93 3.30
CA GLY A 645 13.97 -1.89 3.82
C GLY A 645 13.90 -2.02 5.34
N MET A 646 14.78 -1.32 6.08
CA MET A 646 14.80 -1.26 7.54
C MET A 646 13.64 -0.42 8.08
N ARG A 647 12.95 -0.97 9.07
CA ARG A 647 11.83 -0.34 9.77
C ARG A 647 12.19 -0.16 11.24
N ARG A 648 11.88 1.02 11.77
CA ARG A 648 12.01 1.34 13.20
C ARG A 648 10.64 1.58 13.79
N GLU A 649 10.31 0.89 14.87
CA GLU A 649 9.07 1.07 15.63
C GLU A 649 9.36 1.34 17.11
N HIS A 650 8.51 2.15 17.75
CA HIS A 650 8.65 2.49 19.16
C HIS A 650 7.61 1.73 19.98
N ILE A 651 8.07 0.87 20.87
CA ILE A 651 7.27 0.14 21.86
C ILE A 651 7.10 1.04 23.07
N ARG A 652 5.87 1.26 23.53
CA ARG A 652 5.55 2.18 24.63
C ARG A 652 5.21 1.46 25.92
N ALA A 653 5.75 1.96 27.03
CA ALA A 653 5.35 1.63 28.39
C ALA A 653 5.26 2.96 29.17
N CYS A 654 4.16 3.67 28.96
CA CYS A 654 3.95 5.02 29.48
C CYS A 654 2.87 5.00 30.59
N PRO A 655 3.17 5.47 31.81
CA PRO A 655 2.17 5.59 32.87
C PRO A 655 1.06 6.58 32.52
N LEU A 656 1.39 7.63 31.76
CA LEU A 656 0.45 8.66 31.32
C LEU A 656 0.69 9.03 29.84
N TRP A 657 -0.08 8.42 28.94
CA TRP A 657 -0.04 8.68 27.50
C TRP A 657 -1.00 9.80 27.13
N ARG A 658 -0.49 10.83 26.44
CA ARG A 658 -1.24 12.04 26.06
C ARG A 658 -2.03 12.65 27.24
N TYR A 659 -1.49 12.54 28.45
CA TYR A 659 -2.14 13.02 29.68
C TYR A 659 -3.51 12.40 30.00
N THR A 660 -3.83 11.21 29.47
CA THR A 660 -5.19 10.64 29.57
C THR A 660 -5.26 9.23 30.16
N TYR A 661 -4.35 8.32 29.82
CA TYR A 661 -4.41 6.93 30.30
C TYR A 661 -3.04 6.24 30.24
N LYS A 662 -2.91 5.09 30.92
CA LYS A 662 -1.71 4.24 30.87
C LYS A 662 -1.63 3.48 29.54
N ARG A 663 -0.48 3.52 28.86
CA ARG A 663 -0.24 2.80 27.60
C ARG A 663 0.90 1.80 27.77
N ASN A 664 0.55 0.52 27.73
CA ASN A 664 1.47 -0.61 27.84
C ASN A 664 1.30 -1.47 26.60
N ASP A 665 2.24 -1.38 25.66
CA ASP A 665 2.22 -2.13 24.41
C ASP A 665 2.60 -3.62 24.67
N CYS A 666 2.10 -4.51 23.82
CA CYS A 666 2.49 -5.93 23.83
C CYS A 666 3.67 -6.17 22.88
N VAL A 667 4.44 -7.23 23.11
CA VAL A 667 5.66 -7.57 22.38
C VAL A 667 5.77 -9.05 22.08
N PHE A 668 6.42 -9.37 20.96
CA PHE A 668 6.97 -10.70 20.68
C PHE A 668 8.34 -10.82 21.36
N ILE A 669 8.54 -11.92 22.09
CA ILE A 669 9.80 -12.25 22.77
C ILE A 669 10.34 -13.54 22.16
N SER A 670 11.60 -13.50 21.72
CA SER A 670 12.30 -14.69 21.22
C SER A 670 12.80 -15.52 22.39
N THR A 671 12.27 -16.73 22.56
CA THR A 671 12.70 -17.67 23.61
C THR A 671 13.54 -18.80 23.03
N ASN A 672 13.27 -19.22 21.79
CA ASN A 672 14.10 -20.16 21.06
C ASN A 672 14.25 -19.70 19.60
N PRO A 673 15.44 -19.21 19.20
CA PRO A 673 15.68 -18.75 17.84
C PRO A 673 15.71 -19.88 16.80
N ASP A 674 15.85 -21.14 17.22
CA ASP A 674 15.91 -22.30 16.32
C ASP A 674 14.51 -22.79 15.92
N LEU A 675 13.45 -22.26 16.53
CA LEU A 675 12.07 -22.61 16.22
C LEU A 675 11.39 -21.47 15.47
N GLU A 676 10.69 -21.80 14.39
CA GLU A 676 9.96 -20.83 13.58
C GLU A 676 8.65 -20.38 14.24
N GLY A 677 8.20 -19.18 13.86
CA GLY A 677 6.85 -18.74 14.20
C GLY A 677 6.60 -18.56 15.70
N MET A 678 5.34 -18.77 16.08
CA MET A 678 4.90 -18.82 17.48
C MET A 678 5.39 -20.07 18.26
N GLN A 679 6.15 -20.97 17.63
CA GLN A 679 6.82 -22.06 18.35
C GLN A 679 8.06 -21.56 19.09
N GLY A 680 8.83 -20.63 18.49
CA GLY A 680 9.98 -19.97 19.11
C GLY A 680 9.68 -18.61 19.78
N LEU A 681 8.46 -18.08 19.59
CA LEU A 681 8.03 -16.79 20.11
C LEU A 681 6.99 -16.90 21.23
N TYR A 682 7.10 -16.00 22.21
CA TYR A 682 6.11 -15.77 23.26
C TYR A 682 5.61 -14.33 23.24
N ILE A 683 4.46 -14.09 23.86
CA ILE A 683 3.84 -12.77 23.96
C ILE A 683 3.91 -12.26 25.38
N ALA A 684 4.22 -10.98 25.56
CA ALA A 684 4.10 -10.31 26.84
C ALA A 684 3.64 -8.86 26.70
N ARG A 685 3.00 -8.32 27.74
CA ARG A 685 2.70 -6.88 27.87
C ARG A 685 3.83 -6.20 28.63
N VAL A 686 4.38 -5.13 28.06
CA VAL A 686 5.45 -4.37 28.72
C VAL A 686 4.84 -3.37 29.71
N LEU A 687 5.25 -3.46 30.97
CA LEU A 687 4.80 -2.58 32.04
C LEU A 687 5.73 -1.40 32.27
N CYS A 688 7.03 -1.57 32.03
CA CYS A 688 8.06 -0.55 32.24
C CYS A 688 9.36 -0.90 31.51
N PHE A 689 10.06 0.10 30.96
CA PHE A 689 11.46 -0.02 30.56
C PHE A 689 12.36 0.69 31.57
N PHE A 690 13.44 0.04 31.98
CA PHE A 690 14.42 0.65 32.87
C PHE A 690 15.81 0.09 32.57
N SER A 691 16.84 0.73 33.11
CA SER A 691 18.20 0.20 33.07
C SER A 691 18.95 0.49 34.35
N PHE A 692 19.95 -0.33 34.64
CA PHE A 692 20.83 -0.15 35.79
C PHE A 692 22.23 -0.69 35.48
N LYS A 693 23.19 -0.35 36.34
CA LYS A 693 24.55 -0.89 36.27
C LYS A 693 24.80 -1.86 37.41
N TYR A 694 25.33 -3.04 37.11
CA TYR A 694 25.79 -4.01 38.10
C TYR A 694 27.17 -4.52 37.70
N GLN A 695 28.15 -4.43 38.61
CA GLN A 695 29.56 -4.77 38.33
C GLN A 695 30.10 -4.13 37.04
N GLN A 696 29.84 -2.83 36.84
CA GLN A 696 30.20 -2.05 35.64
C GLN A 696 29.52 -2.46 34.31
N VAL A 697 28.70 -3.51 34.31
CA VAL A 697 27.90 -3.90 33.15
C VAL A 697 26.56 -3.16 33.16
N HIS A 698 26.15 -2.63 32.01
CA HIS A 698 24.86 -1.96 31.82
C HIS A 698 23.81 -2.96 31.38
N TYR A 699 22.70 -3.02 32.11
CA TYR A 699 21.58 -3.92 31.84
C TYR A 699 20.34 -3.11 31.46
N PRO A 700 19.98 -3.03 30.15
CA PRO A 700 18.68 -2.55 29.72
C PRO A 700 17.62 -3.64 29.92
N CYS A 701 16.60 -3.33 30.72
CA CYS A 701 15.59 -4.28 31.16
C CYS A 701 14.16 -3.80 30.87
N ALA A 702 13.25 -4.76 30.78
CA ALA A 702 11.81 -4.52 30.74
C ALA A 702 11.11 -5.35 31.82
N VAL A 703 10.16 -4.74 32.53
CA VAL A 703 9.20 -5.46 33.37
C VAL A 703 8.03 -5.86 32.49
N ILE A 704 7.69 -7.14 32.46
CA ILE A 704 6.67 -7.70 31.57
C ILE A 704 5.64 -8.54 32.33
N HIS A 705 4.45 -8.66 31.74
CA HIS A 705 3.42 -9.63 32.12
C HIS A 705 3.23 -10.62 30.97
N TRP A 706 3.48 -11.90 31.22
CA TRP A 706 3.38 -12.96 30.21
C TRP A 706 1.95 -13.22 29.76
N PHE A 707 1.81 -13.69 28.53
CA PHE A 707 0.60 -14.35 28.03
C PHE A 707 0.89 -15.83 27.77
N ASP A 708 -0.05 -16.69 28.14
CA ASP A 708 0.01 -18.13 27.90
C ASP A 708 -0.71 -18.47 26.58
N LYS A 709 -0.16 -19.42 25.81
CA LYS A 709 -0.78 -19.92 24.57
C LYS A 709 -2.00 -20.78 24.90
N ILE A 710 -3.09 -20.57 24.18
CA ILE A 710 -4.30 -21.40 24.25
C ILE A 710 -4.23 -22.41 23.11
N GLY A 711 -3.94 -23.67 23.45
CA GLY A 711 -3.76 -24.75 22.49
C GLY A 711 -2.34 -24.83 21.89
N ASN A 712 -2.11 -25.88 21.09
CA ASN A 712 -0.81 -26.19 20.48
C ASN A 712 -0.73 -25.77 18.99
N ALA A 713 -1.78 -25.16 18.46
CA ALA A 713 -1.86 -24.73 17.07
C ALA A 713 -2.70 -23.44 16.96
N ALA A 714 -2.62 -22.78 15.80
CA ALA A 714 -3.52 -21.69 15.47
C ALA A 714 -4.97 -22.18 15.35
N ASP A 715 -5.92 -21.30 15.66
CA ASP A 715 -7.35 -21.56 15.52
C ASP A 715 -7.73 -21.91 14.06
N GLU A 716 -8.62 -22.89 13.87
CA GLU A 716 -8.92 -23.46 12.54
C GLU A 716 -9.70 -22.48 11.63
N ASP A 717 -10.55 -21.65 12.22
CA ASP A 717 -11.40 -20.72 11.48
C ASP A 717 -10.68 -19.40 11.21
N THR A 718 -9.93 -18.92 12.21
CA THR A 718 -9.25 -17.63 12.14
C THR A 718 -7.82 -17.73 11.60
N GLY A 719 -7.20 -18.91 11.69
CA GLY A 719 -5.79 -19.11 11.42
C GLY A 719 -4.88 -18.25 12.31
N MET A 720 -5.32 -17.84 13.51
CA MET A 720 -4.52 -17.03 14.44
C MET A 720 -4.25 -17.80 15.73
N TRP A 721 -3.08 -17.55 16.33
CA TRP A 721 -2.77 -18.08 17.65
C TRP A 721 -3.61 -17.38 18.71
N MET A 722 -4.10 -18.14 19.68
CA MET A 722 -4.86 -17.63 20.80
C MET A 722 -3.98 -17.55 22.05
N VAL A 723 -4.11 -16.48 22.82
CA VAL A 723 -3.35 -16.26 24.06
C VAL A 723 -4.24 -15.69 25.17
N CYS A 724 -3.95 -16.00 26.43
CA CYS A 724 -4.59 -15.42 27.61
C CYS A 724 -3.54 -14.80 28.56
N PRO A 725 -3.90 -13.79 29.37
CA PRO A 725 -2.98 -13.25 30.36
C PRO A 725 -2.53 -14.34 31.34
N GLY A 726 -1.21 -14.49 31.49
CA GLY A 726 -0.63 -15.56 32.30
C GLY A 726 -0.72 -15.28 33.79
N HIS A 727 -0.98 -16.34 34.56
CA HIS A 727 -1.09 -16.29 36.02
C HIS A 727 -0.22 -17.38 36.64
N CYS A 728 0.47 -17.05 37.73
CA CYS A 728 1.18 -18.01 38.55
C CYS A 728 0.18 -18.95 39.26
N LYS A 729 0.66 -20.07 39.81
CA LYS A 729 -0.16 -21.05 40.55
C LYS A 729 -0.99 -20.42 41.68
N ASP A 730 -0.51 -19.32 42.25
CA ASP A 730 -1.16 -18.57 43.34
C ASP A 730 -2.20 -17.55 42.86
N GLY A 731 -2.52 -17.51 41.55
CA GLY A 731 -3.48 -16.58 40.95
C GLY A 731 -2.95 -15.16 40.72
N LEU A 732 -1.70 -14.87 41.09
CA LEU A 732 -1.03 -13.59 40.79
C LEU A 732 -0.61 -13.51 39.32
N ARG A 733 -0.44 -12.28 38.81
CA ARG A 733 0.06 -12.05 37.44
C ARG A 733 1.45 -12.66 37.28
N ASN A 734 1.66 -13.38 36.18
CA ASN A 734 2.97 -13.93 35.83
C ASN A 734 3.89 -12.81 35.34
N LEU A 735 4.68 -12.24 36.26
CA LEU A 735 5.56 -11.09 36.00
C LEU A 735 7.02 -11.52 35.93
N ALA A 736 7.77 -10.95 34.97
CA ALA A 736 9.20 -11.18 34.84
C ALA A 736 9.97 -9.89 34.51
N VAL A 737 11.27 -9.90 34.79
CA VAL A 737 12.22 -8.92 34.28
C VAL A 737 13.05 -9.60 33.19
N ILE A 738 13.01 -9.05 31.98
CA ILE A 738 13.76 -9.56 30.82
C ILE A 738 14.76 -8.52 30.32
N HIS A 739 15.79 -8.98 29.63
CA HIS A 739 16.71 -8.11 28.91
C HIS A 739 16.02 -7.55 27.65
N VAL A 740 16.16 -6.26 27.35
CA VAL A 740 15.46 -5.63 26.21
C VAL A 740 15.81 -6.30 24.87
N ASN A 741 17.01 -6.85 24.72
CA ASN A 741 17.42 -7.57 23.50
C ASN A 741 16.63 -8.86 23.21
N THR A 742 15.89 -9.42 24.18
CA THR A 742 15.02 -10.58 23.90
C THR A 742 13.70 -10.16 23.24
N ILE A 743 13.37 -8.87 23.31
CA ILE A 743 12.20 -8.29 22.64
C ILE A 743 12.51 -8.22 21.15
N TYR A 744 11.77 -9.00 20.38
CA TYR A 744 11.90 -9.00 18.93
C TYR A 744 11.24 -7.75 18.35
N ARG A 745 9.95 -7.52 18.66
CA ARG A 745 9.18 -6.36 18.19
C ARG A 745 7.83 -6.19 18.92
N ALA A 746 7.04 -5.17 18.58
CA ALA A 746 5.68 -5.00 19.09
C ALA A 746 4.71 -6.06 18.56
N ALA A 747 3.81 -6.56 19.41
CA ALA A 747 2.73 -7.49 19.08
C ALA A 747 1.36 -6.81 19.21
N HIS A 748 0.47 -7.06 18.26
CA HIS A 748 -0.93 -6.62 18.34
C HIS A 748 -1.82 -7.78 18.76
N LEU A 749 -2.67 -7.55 19.74
CA LEU A 749 -3.62 -8.53 20.25
C LEU A 749 -5.05 -8.02 20.04
N ILE A 750 -5.91 -8.89 19.51
CA ILE A 750 -7.33 -8.60 19.27
C ILE A 750 -8.15 -9.42 20.27
N PRO A 751 -9.08 -8.84 21.03
CA PRO A 751 -9.92 -9.60 21.95
C PRO A 751 -10.68 -10.74 21.28
N ILE A 752 -10.78 -11.88 21.95
CA ILE A 752 -11.75 -12.92 21.60
C ILE A 752 -13.06 -12.54 22.26
N TYR A 753 -14.07 -12.28 21.44
CA TYR A 753 -15.37 -11.82 21.91
C TYR A 753 -16.26 -13.01 22.28
N GLY A 754 -16.95 -12.93 23.42
CA GLY A 754 -17.97 -13.90 23.80
C GLY A 754 -19.30 -13.67 23.07
N THR A 755 -20.35 -14.31 23.57
CA THR A 755 -21.73 -14.11 23.10
C THR A 755 -22.37 -12.81 23.60
N ASP A 756 -21.81 -12.23 24.66
CA ASP A 756 -22.33 -11.03 25.29
C ASP A 756 -21.94 -9.76 24.52
N CYS A 757 -22.87 -8.79 24.50
CA CYS A 757 -22.64 -7.47 23.93
C CYS A 757 -21.58 -6.69 24.72
N ILE A 758 -20.77 -5.90 24.00
CA ILE A 758 -19.76 -5.06 24.66
C ILE A 758 -20.41 -3.82 25.30
N PRO A 759 -20.09 -3.49 26.57
CA PRO A 759 -20.57 -2.27 27.21
C PRO A 759 -20.09 -0.99 26.52
N ASP A 760 -20.97 0.00 26.34
CA ASP A 760 -20.64 1.30 25.71
C ASP A 760 -19.60 2.12 26.50
N SER A 761 -19.45 1.82 27.80
CA SER A 761 -18.46 2.44 28.67
C SER A 761 -17.04 1.91 28.43
N LEU A 762 -16.88 0.72 27.83
CA LEU A 762 -15.58 0.10 27.62
C LEU A 762 -14.75 0.93 26.65
N LYS A 763 -13.60 1.41 27.12
CA LYS A 763 -12.64 2.14 26.30
C LYS A 763 -11.53 1.20 25.83
N TYR A 764 -11.03 1.44 24.63
CA TYR A 764 -9.90 0.69 24.04
C TYR A 764 -8.66 0.54 24.93
N TYR A 765 -8.38 1.51 25.80
CA TYR A 765 -7.22 1.44 26.70
C TYR A 765 -7.46 0.51 27.89
N HIS A 766 -8.69 0.02 28.10
CA HIS A 766 -9.03 -1.04 29.04
C HIS A 766 -9.02 -2.44 28.40
N SER A 767 -8.81 -2.55 27.08
CA SER A 767 -8.97 -3.80 26.33
C SER A 767 -8.16 -4.97 26.92
N TYR A 768 -6.86 -4.77 27.15
CA TYR A 768 -5.98 -5.80 27.72
C TYR A 768 -6.30 -6.19 29.16
N ASP A 769 -7.11 -5.40 29.86
CA ASP A 769 -7.51 -5.65 31.23
C ASP A 769 -8.96 -6.18 31.32
N ALA A 770 -9.77 -6.02 30.27
CA ALA A 770 -11.19 -6.36 30.24
C ALA A 770 -11.50 -7.74 29.65
N PHE A 771 -10.67 -8.23 28.72
CA PHE A 771 -10.90 -9.50 28.03
C PHE A 771 -10.01 -10.63 28.56
N ARG A 772 -10.52 -11.85 28.52
CA ARG A 772 -9.85 -13.05 29.06
C ARG A 772 -8.86 -13.70 28.10
N ALA A 773 -9.11 -13.55 26.80
CA ALA A 773 -8.31 -14.17 25.75
C ALA A 773 -8.24 -13.24 24.53
N PHE A 774 -7.19 -13.43 23.73
CA PHE A 774 -6.87 -12.59 22.59
C PHE A 774 -6.32 -13.44 21.43
N TYR A 775 -6.68 -13.06 20.21
CA TYR A 775 -5.97 -13.49 19.01
C TYR A 775 -4.68 -12.69 18.84
N VAL A 776 -3.58 -13.39 18.58
CA VAL A 776 -2.33 -12.79 18.13
C VAL A 776 -2.52 -12.35 16.67
N ASN A 777 -2.58 -11.04 16.46
CA ASN A 777 -2.85 -10.48 15.14
C ASN A 777 -1.64 -10.62 14.23
N LYS A 778 -1.54 -11.75 13.51
CA LYS A 778 -0.55 -11.96 12.46
C LYS A 778 -0.67 -10.97 11.32
N TYR A 779 -1.84 -10.38 11.12
CA TYR A 779 -2.10 -9.39 10.08
C TYR A 779 -1.82 -7.96 10.57
N ALA A 780 -1.12 -7.73 11.68
CA ALA A 780 -0.79 -6.37 12.11
C ALA A 780 0.02 -5.60 11.05
N ASP A 781 0.95 -6.29 10.39
CA ASP A 781 1.65 -5.85 9.18
C ASP A 781 2.32 -7.04 8.47
N HIS A 782 3.03 -6.82 7.35
CA HIS A 782 3.62 -7.92 6.57
C HIS A 782 4.69 -8.71 7.33
N HIS A 783 5.48 -8.03 8.16
CA HIS A 783 6.52 -8.69 8.94
C HIS A 783 5.88 -9.51 10.08
N ALA A 784 4.79 -9.03 10.70
CA ALA A 784 4.04 -9.83 11.67
C ALA A 784 3.44 -11.10 11.03
N PHE A 785 3.03 -11.02 9.76
CA PHE A 785 2.46 -12.15 9.02
C PHE A 785 3.51 -13.21 8.70
N GLU A 786 4.76 -12.79 8.48
CA GLU A 786 5.89 -13.69 8.21
C GLU A 786 6.41 -14.38 9.48
N ILE A 787 6.44 -13.69 10.63
CA ILE A 787 7.04 -14.23 11.87
C ILE A 787 6.06 -14.96 12.78
N ALA A 788 4.75 -14.77 12.62
CA ALA A 788 3.78 -15.39 13.53
C ALA A 788 3.42 -16.83 13.11
N PHE A 789 3.89 -17.29 11.95
CA PHE A 789 3.60 -18.59 11.37
C PHE A 789 4.86 -19.41 11.18
#